data_AF-A0A8T2HVH9-F1
#
_entry.id   AF-A0A8T2HVH9-F1
#
_cell.length_a   1.000
_cell.length_b   1.000
_cell.length_c   1.000
_cell.angle_alpha   90.00
_cell.angle_beta   90.00
_cell.angle_gamma   90.00
#
_symmetry.space_group_name_H-M   'P 1'
#
loop_
_entity.id
_entity.type
_entity.pdbx_description
1 polymer ?
#
loop_
_entity_poly.entity_id
_entity_poly.type
_entity_poly.pdbx_seq_one_letter_code
_entity_poly.pdbx_strand_id
1 'polypeptide(L)'
;MSKVFYCTAPPGTGKTLIARQIGKMLNGKEPKIVNGPEVLSKYVGASEENVRNLFKDAEADYQRMGDASDLHVIIFDEIDAICKQRGSVQSGSGVHDTVVNQLLTKIDGVDALNNILLIGMTNRKDMLDDALLRPGRLEVQVEIGLPNERGRLQILQIHTSRMSQNSFLSRDVDLYELSQKTKNFSGAEIEGLVKSATSFALNRQVDVNDLSKPIDEENIKVTMVDFLSALDEVKPAFGATIDALDSYRLHGVVDYGRRHQHLLSSCRTLVRQVQSSEVTPLITVLLEGPQGTGKTALAATVAIESGFPFVKVVSAEAMVGYSEAAKCQTISKIFDDAYKSPLSVIVLDEIERLLDYVAIGPRFSNTVLQTLLVLLKKAPPAGRRLFVIGTTSLGMVLEEMDVAQTFNVAMHVAALSSEEMKSVLAQLGAFSGQELEVAVQEIKDGTPIKKLLLLLDLARQGQGEEETAVPLANMEEYNSRWEKNWKAGPDGDGLKQGQLFDATKSSAALEALIADGSFGLGNLSGKRIFVPGCGRGYDLVTFVKAGAKEVLGLELAPSAVSVANEYIQSQLASQSSQATVIQGDFFTHKDESSQGYDVGYDYTFLCALMPEMRAKWGTSWHRVLRPGGFLVTLIFPVDSEMEQKGPPWPVTPELYKGLLVGKDGLFKLKSLEKVPDEQSHPGRAGKEYMAVWERQA
;
A
#
# COMPACT_ATOMS: atom_id res chain seq x y z
N MET A 1 14.31 -12.17 -58.61
CA MET A 1 14.20 -12.63 -57.21
C MET A 1 13.71 -11.49 -56.35
N SER A 2 12.42 -11.49 -56.06
CA SER A 2 11.74 -10.51 -55.22
C SER A 2 12.24 -10.62 -53.78
N LYS A 3 13.14 -9.73 -53.36
CA LYS A 3 13.69 -9.75 -52.00
C LYS A 3 12.76 -8.98 -51.07
N VAL A 4 11.70 -9.62 -50.60
CA VAL A 4 10.80 -8.96 -49.66
C VAL A 4 11.42 -8.99 -48.26
N PHE A 5 11.61 -7.80 -47.68
CA PHE A 5 12.32 -7.58 -46.42
C PHE A 5 11.32 -7.20 -45.33
N TYR A 6 11.37 -7.90 -44.20
CA TYR A 6 10.40 -7.76 -43.13
C TYR A 6 11.06 -7.36 -41.82
N CYS A 7 10.63 -6.25 -41.22
CA CYS A 7 11.17 -5.75 -39.95
C CYS A 7 10.18 -5.92 -38.80
N THR A 8 10.59 -6.63 -37.75
CA THR A 8 9.87 -6.72 -36.47
C THR A 8 10.63 -6.04 -35.37
N ALA A 9 9.98 -5.17 -34.60
CA ALA A 9 10.61 -4.59 -33.42
C ALA A 9 9.60 -4.03 -32.41
N PRO A 10 10.03 -3.75 -31.17
CA PRO A 10 9.30 -2.86 -30.28
C PRO A 10 9.02 -1.49 -30.92
N PRO A 11 7.95 -0.78 -30.52
CA PRO A 11 7.69 0.58 -30.98
C PRO A 11 8.86 1.52 -30.61
N GLY A 12 9.07 2.59 -31.38
CA GLY A 12 10.10 3.60 -31.09
C GLY A 12 11.55 3.22 -31.46
N THR A 13 11.79 2.04 -32.01
CA THR A 13 13.13 1.56 -32.44
C THR A 13 13.64 2.10 -33.78
N GLY A 14 12.86 2.96 -34.45
CA GLY A 14 13.27 3.60 -35.70
C GLY A 14 13.11 2.75 -36.96
N LYS A 15 12.22 1.75 -36.96
CA LYS A 15 11.92 0.90 -38.13
C LYS A 15 11.65 1.71 -39.41
N THR A 16 10.76 2.68 -39.34
CA THR A 16 10.38 3.55 -40.47
C THR A 16 11.57 4.38 -40.96
N LEU A 17 12.46 4.83 -40.06
CA LEU A 17 13.67 5.56 -40.45
C LEU A 17 14.65 4.65 -41.19
N ILE A 18 14.87 3.42 -40.71
CA ILE A 18 15.75 2.44 -41.35
C ILE A 18 15.24 2.10 -42.75
N ALA A 19 13.94 1.79 -42.90
CA ALA A 19 13.36 1.47 -44.20
C ALA A 19 13.48 2.63 -45.19
N ARG A 20 13.24 3.88 -44.75
CA ARG A 20 13.42 5.08 -45.57
C ARG A 20 14.86 5.27 -46.03
N GLN A 21 15.83 5.05 -45.13
CA GLN A 21 17.24 5.19 -45.49
C GLN A 21 17.71 4.07 -46.42
N ILE A 22 17.27 2.83 -46.21
CA ILE A 22 17.53 1.72 -47.14
C ILE A 22 16.97 2.07 -48.53
N GLY A 23 15.73 2.56 -48.61
CA GLY A 23 15.13 2.98 -49.87
C GLY A 23 15.90 4.11 -50.58
N LYS A 24 16.54 5.02 -49.83
CA LYS A 24 17.38 6.09 -50.40
C LYS A 24 18.79 5.62 -50.80
N MET A 25 19.37 4.68 -50.07
CA MET A 25 20.71 4.14 -50.34
C MET A 25 20.72 3.17 -51.51
N LEU A 26 19.60 2.50 -51.76
CA LEU A 26 19.41 1.73 -52.98
C LEU A 26 19.22 2.74 -54.12
N ASN A 27 20.19 2.82 -55.02
CA ASN A 27 20.18 3.70 -56.20
C ASN A 27 19.10 3.29 -57.22
N GLY A 28 17.82 3.36 -56.84
CA GLY A 28 16.64 3.09 -57.65
C GLY A 28 15.73 4.32 -57.73
N LYS A 29 14.47 4.09 -58.11
CA LYS A 29 13.45 5.15 -58.10
C LYS A 29 13.05 5.54 -56.67
N GLU A 30 12.45 6.72 -56.53
CA GLU A 30 11.99 7.20 -55.23
C GLU A 30 11.09 6.17 -54.53
N PRO A 31 11.35 5.85 -53.24
CA PRO A 31 10.60 4.82 -52.53
C PRO A 31 9.16 5.26 -52.29
N LYS A 32 8.20 4.40 -52.66
CA LYS A 32 6.78 4.60 -52.35
C LYS A 32 6.51 4.15 -50.92
N ILE A 33 6.15 5.07 -50.05
CA ILE A 33 5.82 4.78 -48.64
C ILE A 33 4.31 4.82 -48.49
N VAL A 34 3.73 3.73 -47.99
CA VAL A 34 2.30 3.58 -47.80
C VAL A 34 2.03 3.10 -46.40
N ASN A 35 1.06 3.70 -45.70
CA ASN A 35 0.64 3.20 -44.40
C ASN A 35 -0.43 2.11 -44.57
N GLY A 36 -0.35 1.01 -43.83
CA GLY A 36 -1.28 -0.12 -43.93
C GLY A 36 -2.76 0.31 -43.90
N PRO A 37 -3.21 1.11 -42.92
CA PRO A 37 -4.58 1.60 -42.86
C PRO A 37 -5.00 2.48 -44.04
N GLU A 38 -4.07 3.17 -44.70
CA GLU A 38 -4.34 4.05 -45.85
C GLU A 38 -4.79 3.26 -47.09
N VAL A 39 -4.37 1.99 -47.17
CA VAL A 39 -4.76 1.08 -48.26
C VAL A 39 -6.23 0.64 -48.11
N LEU A 40 -6.78 0.68 -46.89
CA LEU A 40 -8.12 0.19 -46.59
C LEU A 40 -9.18 1.26 -46.87
N SER A 41 -10.14 0.92 -47.73
CA SER A 41 -11.33 1.72 -48.01
C SER A 41 -12.61 0.99 -47.58
N LYS A 42 -13.64 1.76 -47.23
CA LYS A 42 -15.00 1.25 -46.91
C LYS A 42 -15.74 0.76 -48.16
N TYR A 43 -15.31 1.17 -49.35
CA TYR A 43 -15.91 0.77 -50.62
C TYR A 43 -15.34 -0.57 -51.07
N VAL A 44 -16.22 -1.55 -51.31
CA VAL A 44 -15.84 -2.90 -51.79
C VAL A 44 -15.07 -2.78 -53.11
N GLY A 45 -13.91 -3.46 -53.20
CA GLY A 45 -13.04 -3.44 -54.38
C GLY A 45 -12.06 -2.26 -54.47
N ALA A 46 -12.33 -1.14 -53.78
CA ALA A 46 -11.43 0.03 -53.81
C ALA A 46 -10.08 -0.27 -53.14
N SER A 47 -10.07 -1.04 -52.05
CA SER A 47 -8.82 -1.46 -51.39
C SER A 47 -7.93 -2.33 -52.29
N GLU A 48 -8.53 -3.18 -53.12
CA GLU A 48 -7.80 -4.02 -54.08
C GLU A 48 -7.27 -3.21 -55.27
N GLU A 49 -8.05 -2.23 -55.73
CA GLU A 49 -7.62 -1.29 -56.75
C GLU A 49 -6.43 -0.44 -56.26
N ASN A 50 -6.47 0.04 -55.02
CA ASN A 50 -5.36 0.76 -54.40
C ASN A 50 -4.07 -0.07 -54.39
N VAL A 51 -4.14 -1.34 -53.98
CA VAL A 51 -2.98 -2.25 -54.05
C VAL A 51 -2.51 -2.39 -55.50
N ARG A 52 -3.40 -2.63 -56.48
CA ARG A 52 -3.00 -2.73 -57.89
C ARG A 52 -2.32 -1.46 -58.42
N ASN A 53 -2.81 -0.29 -58.05
CA ASN A 53 -2.25 0.98 -58.46
C ASN A 53 -0.83 1.21 -57.94
N LEU A 54 -0.47 0.66 -56.75
CA LEU A 54 0.89 0.76 -56.22
C LEU A 54 1.92 0.02 -57.08
N PHE A 55 1.56 -1.15 -57.62
CA PHE A 55 2.43 -1.99 -58.44
C PHE A 55 2.41 -1.62 -59.94
N LYS A 56 1.39 -0.89 -60.42
CA LYS A 56 1.19 -0.55 -61.83
C LYS A 56 2.39 0.13 -62.50
N ASP A 57 3.06 1.06 -61.80
CA ASP A 57 4.22 1.76 -62.38
C ASP A 57 5.42 0.83 -62.54
N ALA A 58 5.62 -0.08 -61.58
CA ALA A 58 6.69 -1.07 -61.63
C ALA A 58 6.44 -2.11 -62.73
N GLU A 59 5.17 -2.51 -62.91
CA GLU A 59 4.72 -3.37 -64.03
C GLU A 59 4.98 -2.71 -65.39
N ALA A 60 4.61 -1.45 -65.54
CA ALA A 60 4.78 -0.71 -66.79
C ALA A 60 6.26 -0.54 -67.17
N ASP A 61 7.12 -0.28 -66.19
CA ASP A 61 8.56 -0.16 -66.42
C ASP A 61 9.20 -1.51 -66.74
N TYR A 62 8.81 -2.57 -66.05
CA TYR A 62 9.29 -3.93 -66.33
C TYR A 62 8.88 -4.38 -67.73
N GLN A 63 7.66 -4.09 -68.18
CA GLN A 63 7.21 -4.40 -69.54
C GLN A 63 7.99 -3.64 -70.62
N ARG A 64 8.48 -2.44 -70.33
CA ARG A 64 9.24 -1.61 -71.29
C ARG A 64 10.72 -1.98 -71.38
N MET A 65 11.34 -2.28 -70.25
CA MET A 65 12.80 -2.40 -70.13
C MET A 65 13.28 -3.80 -69.68
N GLY A 66 12.36 -4.70 -69.34
CA GLY A 66 12.67 -6.05 -68.87
C GLY A 66 13.56 -6.03 -67.62
N ASP A 67 14.57 -6.89 -67.61
CA ASP A 67 15.53 -7.02 -66.49
C ASP A 67 16.47 -5.81 -66.32
N ALA A 68 16.50 -4.88 -67.27
CA ALA A 68 17.25 -3.63 -67.16
C ALA A 68 16.43 -2.49 -66.50
N SER A 69 15.23 -2.79 -66.00
CA SER A 69 14.38 -1.82 -65.31
C SER A 69 14.96 -1.41 -63.96
N ASP A 70 14.73 -0.14 -63.59
CA ASP A 70 15.12 0.38 -62.29
C ASP A 70 14.38 -0.36 -61.17
N LEU A 71 15.04 -0.48 -60.02
CA LEU A 71 14.45 -1.06 -58.81
C LEU A 71 13.37 -0.13 -58.26
N HIS A 72 12.15 -0.64 -58.12
CA HIS A 72 11.05 0.02 -57.42
C HIS A 72 10.99 -0.46 -55.97
N VAL A 73 11.10 0.46 -55.02
CA VAL A 73 11.01 0.15 -53.59
C VAL A 73 9.62 0.56 -53.08
N ILE A 74 8.88 -0.41 -52.55
CA ILE A 74 7.58 -0.17 -51.90
C ILE A 74 7.71 -0.49 -50.42
N ILE A 75 7.38 0.47 -49.57
CA ILE A 75 7.48 0.36 -48.11
C ILE A 75 6.08 0.40 -47.53
N PHE A 76 5.64 -0.69 -46.89
CA PHE A 76 4.43 -0.74 -46.08
C PHE A 76 4.79 -0.56 -44.61
N ASP A 77 4.29 0.53 -44.01
CA ASP A 77 4.25 0.67 -42.55
C ASP A 77 2.98 0.01 -42.00
N GLU A 78 3.05 -0.54 -40.79
CA GLU A 78 1.92 -1.24 -40.14
C GLU A 78 1.22 -2.27 -41.05
N ILE A 79 2.02 -3.13 -41.71
CA ILE A 79 1.50 -4.13 -42.65
C ILE A 79 0.52 -5.13 -41.99
N ASP A 80 0.57 -5.29 -40.66
CA ASP A 80 -0.39 -6.08 -39.88
C ASP A 80 -1.81 -5.51 -39.87
N ALA A 81 -2.01 -4.24 -40.25
CA ALA A 81 -3.34 -3.68 -40.43
C ALA A 81 -4.07 -4.31 -41.64
N ILE A 82 -3.34 -4.60 -42.72
CA ILE A 82 -3.87 -5.16 -43.97
C ILE A 82 -3.74 -6.69 -44.01
N CYS A 83 -2.68 -7.24 -43.43
CA CYS A 83 -2.28 -8.64 -43.58
C CYS A 83 -2.57 -9.50 -42.35
N LYS A 84 -3.79 -9.41 -41.80
CA LYS A 84 -4.20 -10.20 -40.64
C LYS A 84 -4.36 -11.69 -40.98
N GLN A 85 -4.21 -12.57 -39.98
CA GLN A 85 -4.54 -13.99 -40.12
C GLN A 85 -5.98 -14.17 -40.62
N ARG A 86 -6.11 -14.93 -41.71
CA ARG A 86 -7.39 -15.25 -42.36
C ARG A 86 -8.30 -16.02 -41.40
N GLY A 87 -9.60 -15.69 -41.40
CA GLY A 87 -10.59 -16.37 -40.56
C GLY A 87 -10.59 -16.01 -39.07
N SER A 88 -9.76 -15.05 -38.64
CA SER A 88 -9.69 -14.59 -37.24
C SER A 88 -10.84 -13.63 -36.84
N VAL A 89 -11.57 -13.05 -37.81
CA VAL A 89 -12.62 -12.06 -37.56
C VAL A 89 -13.97 -12.58 -38.03
N GLN A 90 -14.84 -13.00 -37.09
CA GLN A 90 -16.24 -13.39 -37.37
C GLN A 90 -17.15 -12.22 -37.78
N SER A 91 -16.66 -10.97 -37.80
CA SER A 91 -17.50 -9.75 -37.91
C SER A 91 -17.06 -8.72 -38.97
N GLY A 92 -16.14 -9.06 -39.90
CA GLY A 92 -15.64 -8.15 -40.93
C GLY A 92 -16.06 -8.58 -42.34
N SER A 93 -16.28 -7.61 -43.25
CA SER A 93 -16.82 -7.78 -44.61
C SER A 93 -15.93 -8.56 -45.61
N GLY A 94 -15.04 -9.45 -45.16
CA GLY A 94 -14.12 -10.23 -46.02
C GLY A 94 -13.07 -9.41 -46.79
N VAL A 95 -13.12 -8.07 -46.71
CA VAL A 95 -12.24 -7.15 -47.45
C VAL A 95 -10.77 -7.34 -47.07
N HIS A 96 -10.47 -7.72 -45.83
CA HIS A 96 -9.10 -8.02 -45.42
C HIS A 96 -8.53 -9.23 -46.18
N ASP A 97 -9.31 -10.31 -46.31
CA ASP A 97 -8.84 -11.53 -46.98
C ASP A 97 -8.59 -11.29 -48.48
N THR A 98 -9.43 -10.47 -49.13
CA THR A 98 -9.27 -10.16 -50.57
C THR A 98 -8.06 -9.27 -50.83
N VAL A 99 -7.78 -8.30 -49.96
CA VAL A 99 -6.58 -7.45 -50.03
C VAL A 99 -5.30 -8.29 -49.85
N VAL A 100 -5.28 -9.23 -48.91
CA VAL A 100 -4.12 -10.13 -48.73
C VAL A 100 -3.89 -11.01 -49.96
N ASN A 101 -4.95 -11.57 -50.53
CA ASN A 101 -4.86 -12.35 -51.77
C ASN A 101 -4.33 -11.52 -52.95
N GLN A 102 -4.79 -10.28 -53.07
CA GLN A 102 -4.31 -9.37 -54.10
C GLN A 102 -2.82 -9.05 -53.94
N LEU A 103 -2.36 -8.81 -52.71
CA LEU A 103 -0.94 -8.57 -52.43
C LEU A 103 -0.08 -9.80 -52.74
N LEU A 104 -0.52 -10.99 -52.32
CA LEU A 104 0.17 -12.25 -52.61
C LEU A 104 0.28 -12.54 -54.11
N THR A 105 -0.78 -12.26 -54.88
CA THR A 105 -0.78 -12.44 -56.33
C THR A 105 0.21 -11.50 -57.02
N LYS A 106 0.45 -10.30 -56.48
CA LYS A 106 1.45 -9.36 -57.02
C LYS A 106 2.89 -9.71 -56.65
N ILE A 107 3.11 -10.45 -55.56
CA ILE A 107 4.45 -10.86 -55.11
C ILE A 107 4.90 -12.18 -55.76
N ASP A 108 3.99 -13.17 -55.82
CA ASP A 108 4.29 -14.58 -56.14
C ASP A 108 3.39 -15.15 -57.25
N GLY A 109 2.58 -14.31 -57.90
CA GLY A 109 1.70 -14.74 -58.98
C GLY A 109 2.42 -14.98 -60.31
N VAL A 110 1.63 -15.31 -61.34
CA VAL A 110 2.12 -15.58 -62.70
C VAL A 110 2.87 -14.37 -63.30
N ASP A 111 2.53 -13.15 -62.86
CA ASP A 111 3.16 -11.90 -63.25
C ASP A 111 4.15 -11.37 -62.17
N ALA A 112 4.92 -12.25 -61.52
CA ALA A 112 5.88 -11.84 -60.50
C ALA A 112 7.03 -11.00 -61.11
N LEU A 113 7.28 -9.83 -60.54
CA LEU A 113 8.20 -8.83 -61.05
C LEU A 113 9.55 -8.89 -60.32
N ASN A 114 10.64 -9.00 -61.08
CA ASN A 114 11.99 -9.09 -60.51
C ASN A 114 12.58 -7.74 -60.08
N ASN A 115 11.98 -6.63 -60.51
CA ASN A 115 12.44 -5.25 -60.28
C ASN A 115 11.75 -4.57 -59.08
N ILE A 116 11.12 -5.32 -58.18
CA ILE A 116 10.44 -4.78 -57.00
C ILE A 116 11.10 -5.27 -55.72
N LEU A 117 11.40 -4.32 -54.84
CA LEU A 117 11.76 -4.57 -53.44
C LEU A 117 10.59 -4.15 -52.56
N LEU A 118 10.00 -5.11 -51.86
CA LEU A 118 8.92 -4.83 -50.92
C LEU A 118 9.44 -4.88 -49.48
N ILE A 119 9.24 -3.81 -48.71
CA ILE A 119 9.63 -3.71 -47.31
C ILE A 119 8.39 -3.62 -46.45
N GLY A 120 8.12 -4.64 -45.63
CA GLY A 120 7.01 -4.65 -44.69
C GLY A 120 7.49 -4.40 -43.26
N MET A 121 6.90 -3.42 -42.58
CA MET A 121 7.20 -3.13 -41.17
C MET A 121 6.00 -3.44 -40.29
N THR A 122 6.24 -4.05 -39.14
CA THR A 122 5.19 -4.23 -38.13
C THR A 122 5.77 -4.27 -36.72
N ASN A 123 4.88 -4.05 -35.75
CA ASN A 123 5.14 -4.27 -34.34
C ASN A 123 4.67 -5.66 -33.87
N ARG A 124 3.80 -6.34 -34.64
CA ARG A 124 3.10 -7.57 -34.24
C ARG A 124 3.23 -8.67 -35.29
N LYS A 125 4.26 -9.52 -35.14
CA LYS A 125 4.47 -10.68 -36.00
C LYS A 125 3.36 -11.73 -35.87
N ASP A 126 2.80 -11.87 -34.67
CA ASP A 126 1.74 -12.81 -34.32
C ASP A 126 0.44 -12.60 -35.10
N MET A 127 0.17 -11.36 -35.51
CA MET A 127 -1.07 -11.01 -36.21
C MET A 127 -1.02 -11.28 -37.71
N LEU A 128 0.16 -11.54 -38.27
CA LEU A 128 0.34 -11.67 -39.72
C LEU A 128 -0.09 -13.03 -40.25
N ASP A 129 -0.55 -13.03 -41.49
CA ASP A 129 -0.82 -14.24 -42.25
C ASP A 129 0.48 -15.02 -42.56
N ASP A 130 0.53 -16.28 -42.10
CA ASP A 130 1.63 -17.21 -42.35
C ASP A 130 1.90 -17.44 -43.85
N ALA A 131 0.89 -17.21 -44.71
CA ALA A 131 1.06 -17.31 -46.16
C ALA A 131 2.08 -16.30 -46.70
N LEU A 132 2.22 -15.12 -46.08
CA LEU A 132 3.19 -14.11 -46.48
C LEU A 132 4.62 -14.45 -46.03
N LEU A 133 4.75 -15.19 -44.92
CA LEU A 133 6.04 -15.58 -44.32
C LEU A 133 6.72 -16.77 -45.03
N ARG A 134 6.08 -17.34 -46.06
CA ARG A 134 6.64 -18.47 -46.81
C ARG A 134 7.85 -18.04 -47.66
N PRO A 135 8.85 -18.91 -47.82
CA PRO A 135 9.98 -18.66 -48.73
C PRO A 135 9.51 -18.30 -50.15
N GLY A 136 10.14 -17.30 -50.78
CA GLY A 136 9.73 -16.72 -52.06
C GLY A 136 8.83 -15.47 -51.95
N ARG A 137 8.30 -15.18 -50.75
CA ARG A 137 7.56 -13.95 -50.41
C ARG A 137 8.38 -13.12 -49.42
N LEU A 138 7.94 -12.96 -48.16
CA LEU A 138 8.72 -12.35 -47.06
C LEU A 138 9.82 -13.31 -46.59
N GLU A 139 10.83 -13.50 -47.43
CA GLU A 139 11.94 -14.44 -47.17
C GLU A 139 12.83 -13.98 -46.01
N VAL A 140 13.18 -12.69 -45.96
CA VAL A 140 14.12 -12.16 -44.97
C VAL A 140 13.38 -11.48 -43.84
N GLN A 141 13.49 -12.05 -42.64
CA GLN A 141 12.95 -11.49 -41.41
C GLN A 141 14.08 -10.90 -40.57
N VAL A 142 14.03 -9.59 -40.33
CA VAL A 142 14.99 -8.87 -39.49
C VAL A 142 14.28 -8.39 -38.23
N GLU A 143 14.76 -8.87 -37.10
CA GLU A 143 14.33 -8.37 -35.81
C GLU A 143 15.23 -7.21 -35.38
N ILE A 144 14.65 -6.02 -35.16
CA ILE A 144 15.35 -4.85 -34.63
C ILE A 144 15.08 -4.79 -33.14
N GLY A 145 16.12 -4.94 -32.33
CA GLY A 145 16.04 -4.83 -30.88
C GLY A 145 16.12 -3.39 -30.38
N LEU A 146 16.03 -3.23 -29.06
CA LEU A 146 16.41 -1.97 -28.42
C LEU A 146 17.92 -1.70 -28.58
N PRO A 147 18.35 -0.43 -28.64
CA PRO A 147 19.77 -0.11 -28.77
C PRO A 147 20.56 -0.48 -27.51
N ASN A 148 21.70 -1.12 -27.71
CA ASN A 148 22.72 -1.36 -26.68
C ASN A 148 23.33 -0.02 -26.21
N GLU A 149 24.09 -0.01 -25.10
CA GLU A 149 24.75 1.19 -24.57
C GLU A 149 25.55 1.98 -25.63
N ARG A 150 26.38 1.28 -26.41
CA ARG A 150 27.10 1.88 -27.54
C ARG A 150 26.17 2.43 -28.62
N GLY A 151 25.06 1.75 -28.90
CA GLY A 151 24.04 2.22 -29.84
C GLY A 151 23.32 3.46 -29.35
N ARG A 152 23.02 3.55 -28.04
CA ARG A 152 22.43 4.75 -27.42
C ARG A 152 23.38 5.93 -27.49
N LEU A 153 24.67 5.71 -27.22
CA LEU A 153 25.69 6.75 -27.40
C LEU A 153 25.72 7.27 -28.84
N GLN A 154 25.68 6.38 -29.84
CA GLN A 154 25.64 6.77 -31.26
C GLN A 154 24.37 7.58 -31.59
N ILE A 155 23.20 7.15 -31.11
CA ILE A 155 21.92 7.86 -31.33
C ILE A 155 21.98 9.25 -30.67
N LEU A 156 22.45 9.34 -29.43
CA LEU A 156 22.67 10.60 -28.74
C LEU A 156 23.62 11.52 -29.53
N GLN A 157 24.74 10.99 -30.03
CA GLN A 157 25.68 11.74 -30.86
C GLN A 157 25.03 12.24 -32.16
N ILE A 158 24.19 11.43 -32.82
CA ILE A 158 23.51 11.84 -34.06
C ILE A 158 22.56 13.00 -33.79
N HIS A 159 21.73 12.93 -32.75
CA HIS A 159 20.76 13.97 -32.43
C HIS A 159 21.42 15.25 -31.87
N THR A 160 22.55 15.11 -31.16
CA THR A 160 23.30 16.25 -30.61
C THR A 160 24.33 16.84 -31.56
N SER A 161 24.68 16.15 -32.66
CA SER A 161 25.71 16.60 -33.62
C SER A 161 25.43 17.99 -34.19
N ARG A 162 24.20 18.26 -34.63
CA ARG A 162 23.81 19.59 -35.14
C ARG A 162 23.86 20.68 -34.06
N MET A 163 23.47 20.34 -32.83
CA MET A 163 23.51 21.27 -31.69
C MET A 163 24.95 21.60 -31.30
N SER A 164 25.82 20.60 -31.34
CA SER A 164 27.25 20.74 -31.06
C SER A 164 27.96 21.57 -32.15
N GLN A 165 27.69 21.32 -33.43
CA GLN A 165 28.24 22.09 -34.56
C GLN A 165 27.87 23.57 -34.48
N ASN A 166 26.64 23.87 -34.05
CA ASN A 166 26.14 25.23 -33.92
C ASN A 166 26.44 25.85 -32.53
N SER A 167 27.28 25.22 -31.69
CA SER A 167 27.67 25.70 -30.36
C SER A 167 26.52 25.90 -29.33
N PHE A 168 25.36 25.27 -29.55
CA PHE A 168 24.22 25.25 -28.61
C PHE A 168 24.33 24.16 -27.53
N LEU A 169 25.30 23.25 -27.65
CA LEU A 169 25.59 22.23 -26.64
C LEU A 169 26.74 22.72 -25.74
N SER A 170 26.52 22.72 -24.43
CA SER A 170 27.56 23.09 -23.47
C SER A 170 28.60 21.97 -23.31
N ARG A 171 29.81 22.35 -22.87
CA ARG A 171 30.96 21.44 -22.71
C ARG A 171 30.87 20.53 -21.47
N ASP A 172 29.91 20.80 -20.59
CA ASP A 172 29.61 20.02 -19.39
C ASP A 172 28.83 18.74 -19.68
N VAL A 173 28.26 18.59 -20.87
CA VAL A 173 27.43 17.43 -21.22
C VAL A 173 28.30 16.24 -21.60
N ASP A 174 28.28 15.21 -20.75
CA ASP A 174 28.86 13.90 -21.07
C ASP A 174 27.81 12.95 -21.66
N LEU A 175 27.88 12.73 -22.97
CA LEU A 175 27.00 11.80 -23.68
C LEU A 175 27.21 10.34 -23.25
N TYR A 176 28.41 10.00 -22.77
CA TYR A 176 28.69 8.65 -22.27
C TYR A 176 27.93 8.38 -20.98
N GLU A 177 27.97 9.31 -20.02
CA GLU A 177 27.18 9.23 -18.79
C GLU A 177 25.67 9.13 -19.08
N LEU A 178 25.16 9.92 -20.03
CA LEU A 178 23.75 9.84 -20.45
C LEU A 178 23.39 8.48 -21.05
N SER A 179 24.30 7.86 -21.82
CA SER A 179 24.07 6.52 -22.41
C SER A 179 23.95 5.42 -21.35
N GLN A 180 24.63 5.58 -20.20
CA GLN A 180 24.53 4.67 -19.06
C GLN A 180 23.25 4.86 -18.25
N LYS A 181 22.76 6.11 -18.11
CA LYS A 181 21.52 6.44 -17.40
C LYS A 181 20.26 6.12 -18.21
N THR A 182 20.32 6.18 -19.54
CA THR A 182 19.19 5.91 -20.46
C THR A 182 18.97 4.41 -20.75
N LYS A 183 18.98 3.55 -19.72
CA LYS A 183 18.77 2.11 -19.92
C LYS A 183 17.36 1.85 -20.49
N ASN A 184 17.28 1.00 -21.51
CA ASN A 184 16.05 0.62 -22.24
C ASN A 184 15.38 1.71 -23.07
N PHE A 185 15.99 2.89 -23.20
CA PHE A 185 15.43 3.90 -24.08
C PHE A 185 15.50 3.43 -25.54
N SER A 186 14.37 3.55 -26.22
CA SER A 186 14.25 3.40 -27.67
C SER A 186 14.81 4.63 -28.39
N GLY A 187 15.05 4.52 -29.70
CA GLY A 187 15.58 5.66 -30.47
C GLY A 187 14.66 6.89 -30.41
N ALA A 188 13.35 6.69 -30.45
CA ALA A 188 12.36 7.76 -30.33
C ALA A 188 12.36 8.41 -28.93
N GLU A 189 12.57 7.63 -27.86
CA GLU A 189 12.66 8.17 -26.50
C GLU A 189 13.96 8.96 -26.28
N ILE A 190 15.07 8.53 -26.88
CA ILE A 190 16.32 9.30 -26.86
C ILE A 190 16.15 10.61 -27.62
N GLU A 191 15.46 10.60 -28.75
CA GLU A 191 15.11 11.83 -29.47
C GLU A 191 14.21 12.74 -28.61
N GLY A 192 13.22 12.15 -27.93
CA GLY A 192 12.35 12.84 -26.98
C GLY A 192 13.13 13.48 -25.82
N LEU A 193 14.10 12.76 -25.27
CA LEU A 193 14.99 13.26 -24.21
C LEU A 193 15.77 14.50 -24.66
N VAL A 194 16.37 14.48 -25.85
CA VAL A 194 17.11 15.63 -26.40
C VAL A 194 16.16 16.82 -26.63
N LYS A 195 14.94 16.58 -27.11
CA LYS A 195 13.92 17.63 -27.29
C LYS A 195 13.46 18.24 -25.97
N SER A 196 13.18 17.41 -24.96
CA SER A 196 12.80 17.88 -23.61
C SER A 196 13.94 18.68 -22.97
N ALA A 197 15.19 18.20 -23.05
CA ALA A 197 16.36 18.95 -22.56
C ALA A 197 16.51 20.32 -23.27
N THR A 198 16.25 20.37 -24.58
CA THR A 198 16.22 21.63 -25.33
C THR A 198 15.09 22.54 -24.85
N SER A 199 13.91 21.99 -24.56
CA SER A 199 12.77 22.75 -24.01
C SER A 199 13.08 23.32 -22.62
N PHE A 200 13.74 22.56 -21.74
CA PHE A 200 14.19 23.06 -20.43
C PHE A 200 15.21 24.20 -20.56
N ALA A 201 16.17 24.05 -21.47
CA ALA A 201 17.16 25.09 -21.74
C ALA A 201 16.51 26.39 -22.27
N LEU A 202 15.49 26.27 -23.13
CA LEU A 202 14.70 27.41 -23.61
C LEU A 202 13.86 28.02 -22.48
N ASN A 203 13.19 27.20 -21.68
CA ASN A 203 12.34 27.67 -20.58
C ASN A 203 13.14 28.43 -19.51
N ARG A 204 14.39 28.03 -19.26
CA ARG A 204 15.31 28.75 -18.35
C ARG A 204 15.60 30.18 -18.80
N GLN A 205 15.51 30.48 -20.10
CA GLN A 205 15.73 31.82 -20.63
C GLN A 205 14.46 32.67 -20.70
N VAL A 206 13.29 32.06 -20.53
CA VAL A 206 12.01 32.77 -20.51
C VAL A 206 11.71 33.16 -19.06
N ASP A 207 11.73 34.47 -18.78
CA ASP A 207 11.33 35.00 -17.48
C ASP A 207 9.80 34.95 -17.39
N VAL A 208 9.26 34.03 -16.58
CA VAL A 208 7.81 33.83 -16.40
C VAL A 208 7.09 35.10 -15.92
N ASN A 209 7.82 36.02 -15.28
CA ASN A 209 7.28 37.29 -14.79
C ASN A 209 7.35 38.43 -15.82
N ASP A 210 8.13 38.28 -16.89
CA ASP A 210 8.33 39.32 -17.91
C ASP A 210 8.61 38.71 -19.30
N LEU A 211 7.51 38.39 -20.00
CA LEU A 211 7.53 37.84 -21.36
C LEU A 211 8.01 38.84 -22.44
N SER A 212 8.30 40.09 -22.07
CA SER A 212 8.69 41.15 -23.01
C SER A 212 10.20 41.27 -23.21
N LYS A 213 11.01 40.61 -22.38
CA LYS A 213 12.47 40.59 -22.54
C LYS A 213 12.87 39.82 -23.80
N PRO A 214 13.74 40.39 -24.66
CA PRO A 214 14.27 39.65 -25.79
C PRO A 214 15.10 38.47 -25.29
N ILE A 215 14.86 37.30 -25.90
CA ILE A 215 15.63 36.09 -25.62
C ILE A 215 17.05 36.31 -26.15
N ASP A 216 18.05 36.05 -25.31
CA ASP A 216 19.45 36.23 -25.65
C ASP A 216 19.94 35.00 -26.43
N GLU A 217 19.65 34.98 -27.74
CA GLU A 217 19.84 33.82 -28.64
C GLU A 217 21.29 33.28 -28.62
N GLU A 218 22.28 34.12 -28.37
CA GLU A 218 23.70 33.76 -28.34
C GLU A 218 24.11 32.98 -27.07
N ASN A 219 23.30 33.05 -25.99
CA ASN A 219 23.60 32.43 -24.70
C ASN A 219 22.81 31.14 -24.44
N ILE A 220 21.91 30.74 -25.35
CA ILE A 220 21.14 29.51 -25.18
C ILE A 220 22.09 28.32 -25.31
N LYS A 221 22.40 27.67 -24.18
CA LYS A 221 23.15 26.41 -24.18
C LYS A 221 22.40 25.36 -23.41
N VAL A 222 22.31 24.16 -23.98
CA VAL A 222 21.80 22.99 -23.28
C VAL A 222 22.92 22.45 -22.39
N THR A 223 22.63 22.38 -21.10
CA THR A 223 23.56 21.96 -20.02
C THR A 223 23.22 20.56 -19.55
N MET A 224 24.13 19.94 -18.79
CA MET A 224 23.90 18.60 -18.24
C MET A 224 22.70 18.56 -17.28
N VAL A 225 22.45 19.66 -16.56
CA VAL A 225 21.29 19.80 -15.67
C VAL A 225 19.98 19.67 -16.44
N ASP A 226 19.90 20.28 -17.63
CA ASP A 226 18.70 20.23 -18.46
C ASP A 226 18.42 18.78 -18.94
N PHE A 227 19.47 18.00 -19.23
CA PHE A 227 19.33 16.58 -19.54
C PHE A 227 18.92 15.73 -18.34
N LEU A 228 19.40 16.05 -17.14
CA LEU A 228 18.98 15.36 -15.91
C LEU A 228 17.49 15.64 -15.61
N SER A 229 17.04 16.89 -15.74
CA SER A 229 15.61 17.23 -15.61
C SER A 229 14.75 16.55 -16.69
N ALA A 230 15.26 16.44 -17.92
CA ALA A 230 14.58 15.73 -18.99
C ALA A 230 14.47 14.21 -18.74
N LEU A 231 15.43 13.60 -18.02
CA LEU A 231 15.34 12.18 -17.63
C LEU A 231 14.24 11.93 -16.60
N ASP A 232 13.90 12.92 -15.77
CA ASP A 232 12.81 12.80 -14.81
C ASP A 232 11.43 12.85 -15.50
N GLU A 233 11.32 13.61 -16.60
CA GLU A 233 10.09 13.72 -17.41
C GLU A 233 9.93 12.55 -18.38
N VAL A 234 10.98 12.22 -19.14
CA VAL A 234 10.94 11.21 -20.20
C VAL A 234 11.25 9.83 -19.63
N LYS A 235 10.21 9.03 -19.43
CA LYS A 235 10.32 7.65 -18.92
C LYS A 235 10.30 6.63 -20.05
N PRO A 236 11.09 5.53 -19.96
CA PRO A 236 11.05 4.48 -20.97
C PRO A 236 9.70 3.76 -20.95
N ALA A 237 9.12 3.53 -22.14
CA ALA A 237 7.90 2.76 -22.31
C ALA A 237 8.14 1.25 -22.21
N PHE A 238 9.39 0.80 -22.39
CA PHE A 238 9.78 -0.61 -22.35
C PHE A 238 10.54 -0.95 -21.05
N GLY A 239 10.04 -1.95 -20.32
CA GLY A 239 10.49 -2.25 -18.95
C GLY A 239 9.76 -1.40 -17.90
N ALA A 240 9.62 -1.90 -16.67
CA ALA A 240 9.00 -1.13 -15.60
C ALA A 240 9.77 0.18 -15.36
N THR A 241 9.02 1.27 -15.25
CA THR A 241 9.46 2.44 -14.49
C THR A 241 9.89 1.94 -13.11
N ILE A 242 11.13 2.24 -12.73
CA ILE A 242 11.68 1.89 -11.40
C ILE A 242 10.71 2.34 -10.29
N ASP A 243 10.01 3.46 -10.51
CA ASP A 243 8.93 3.99 -9.67
C ASP A 243 7.83 2.97 -9.33
N ALA A 244 7.46 2.10 -10.28
CA ALA A 244 6.45 1.08 -10.06
C ALA A 244 6.96 -0.06 -9.17
N LEU A 245 8.27 -0.29 -9.11
CA LEU A 245 8.90 -1.25 -8.19
C LEU A 245 9.14 -0.63 -6.81
N ASP A 246 9.44 0.67 -6.76
CA ASP A 246 9.63 1.41 -5.51
C ASP A 246 8.33 1.51 -4.69
N SER A 247 7.16 1.52 -5.34
CA SER A 247 5.86 1.43 -4.66
C SER A 247 5.69 0.15 -3.83
N TYR A 248 6.34 -0.95 -4.23
CA TYR A 248 6.34 -2.21 -3.45
C TYR A 248 7.32 -2.17 -2.26
N ARG A 249 8.13 -1.11 -2.13
CA ARG A 249 9.15 -0.92 -1.09
C ARG A 249 8.97 0.43 -0.36
N LEU A 250 7.76 0.74 0.08
CA LEU A 250 7.42 2.01 0.76
C LEU A 250 8.38 2.45 1.88
N HIS A 251 8.95 1.50 2.64
CA HIS A 251 9.92 1.77 3.72
C HIS A 251 11.33 1.23 3.42
N GLY A 252 11.63 0.97 2.15
CA GLY A 252 12.84 0.24 1.76
C GLY A 252 12.79 -1.23 2.19
N VAL A 253 13.97 -1.87 2.25
CA VAL A 253 14.12 -3.20 2.86
C VAL A 253 14.99 -3.07 4.08
N VAL A 254 14.42 -3.42 5.23
CA VAL A 254 15.10 -3.41 6.53
C VAL A 254 15.81 -4.76 6.70
N ASP A 255 17.10 -4.71 7.02
CA ASP A 255 17.86 -5.93 7.29
C ASP A 255 17.62 -6.38 8.73
N TYR A 256 16.86 -7.45 8.89
CA TYR A 256 16.46 -7.95 10.20
C TYR A 256 17.33 -9.07 10.75
N GLY A 257 18.41 -9.46 10.07
CA GLY A 257 19.41 -10.36 10.63
C GLY A 257 19.97 -11.39 9.65
N ARG A 258 20.68 -12.39 10.19
CA ARG A 258 21.44 -13.37 9.39
C ARG A 258 20.57 -14.15 8.39
N ARG A 259 19.33 -14.49 8.76
CA ARG A 259 18.40 -15.19 7.86
C ARG A 259 18.07 -14.33 6.64
N HIS A 260 17.76 -13.05 6.85
CA HIS A 260 17.47 -12.11 5.77
C HIS A 260 18.69 -11.87 4.87
N GLN A 261 19.86 -11.64 5.46
CA GLN A 261 21.12 -11.50 4.71
C GLN A 261 21.43 -12.75 3.88
N HIS A 262 21.22 -13.94 4.44
CA HIS A 262 21.42 -15.19 3.73
C HIS A 262 20.46 -15.33 2.54
N LEU A 263 19.16 -15.01 2.72
CA LEU A 263 18.18 -14.98 1.62
C LEU A 263 18.60 -14.00 0.52
N LEU A 264 18.90 -12.75 0.85
CA LEU A 264 19.36 -11.74 -0.12
C LEU A 264 20.63 -12.15 -0.85
N SER A 265 21.65 -12.64 -0.11
CA SER A 265 22.91 -13.08 -0.70
C SER A 265 22.73 -14.27 -1.64
N SER A 266 21.81 -15.19 -1.31
CA SER A 266 21.46 -16.33 -2.16
C SER A 266 20.77 -15.86 -3.44
N CYS A 267 19.77 -14.97 -3.34
CA CYS A 267 19.13 -14.37 -4.52
C CYS A 267 20.14 -13.63 -5.40
N ARG A 268 21.03 -12.82 -4.81
CA ARG A 268 22.11 -12.12 -5.54
C ARG A 268 23.04 -13.10 -6.26
N THR A 269 23.35 -14.24 -5.64
CA THR A 269 24.17 -15.29 -6.25
C THR A 269 23.47 -15.90 -7.47
N LEU A 270 22.15 -16.17 -7.37
CA LEU A 270 21.36 -16.68 -8.48
C LEU A 270 21.23 -15.67 -9.63
N VAL A 271 21.06 -14.38 -9.33
CA VAL A 271 21.07 -13.30 -10.34
C VAL A 271 22.41 -13.26 -11.08
N ARG A 272 23.54 -13.32 -10.35
CA ARG A 272 24.87 -13.40 -10.97
C ARG A 272 25.03 -14.65 -11.83
N GLN A 273 24.49 -15.78 -11.38
CA GLN A 273 24.51 -17.02 -12.16
C GLN A 273 23.75 -16.87 -13.49
N VAL A 274 22.56 -16.26 -13.49
CA VAL A 274 21.87 -15.92 -14.75
C VAL A 274 22.75 -15.01 -15.61
N GLN A 275 23.42 -14.03 -15.00
CA GLN A 275 24.24 -13.07 -15.74
C GLN A 275 25.55 -13.65 -16.31
N SER A 276 26.15 -14.69 -15.70
CA SER A 276 27.43 -15.27 -16.11
C SER A 276 27.34 -16.63 -16.80
N SER A 277 26.34 -17.45 -16.47
CA SER A 277 26.21 -18.83 -16.96
C SER A 277 25.63 -18.91 -18.37
N GLU A 278 26.29 -19.69 -19.24
CA GLU A 278 25.76 -20.02 -20.58
C GLU A 278 24.87 -21.27 -20.56
N VAL A 279 24.98 -22.10 -19.51
CA VAL A 279 24.28 -23.40 -19.40
C VAL A 279 22.86 -23.22 -18.84
N THR A 280 22.66 -22.23 -17.97
CA THR A 280 21.38 -21.97 -17.29
C THR A 280 20.84 -20.61 -17.68
N PRO A 281 20.24 -20.48 -18.88
CA PRO A 281 19.70 -19.19 -19.37
C PRO A 281 18.41 -18.79 -18.67
N LEU A 282 17.73 -19.73 -18.00
CA LEU A 282 16.55 -19.51 -17.18
C LEU A 282 16.84 -19.98 -15.74
N ILE A 283 16.59 -19.11 -14.77
CA ILE A 283 16.53 -19.48 -13.36
C ILE A 283 15.23 -18.95 -12.77
N THR A 284 14.48 -19.84 -12.14
CA THR A 284 13.21 -19.54 -11.48
C THR A 284 13.35 -19.75 -9.97
N VAL A 285 12.95 -18.76 -9.18
CA VAL A 285 13.01 -18.77 -7.71
C VAL A 285 11.62 -18.54 -7.14
N LEU A 286 11.18 -19.37 -6.20
CA LEU A 286 9.94 -19.18 -5.44
C LEU A 286 10.27 -18.68 -4.03
N LEU A 287 9.70 -17.54 -3.67
CA LEU A 287 9.70 -17.02 -2.30
C LEU A 287 8.37 -17.38 -1.64
N GLU A 288 8.40 -18.33 -0.72
CA GLU A 288 7.23 -18.78 0.03
C GLU A 288 7.31 -18.37 1.50
N GLY A 289 6.17 -18.26 2.18
CA GLY A 289 6.12 -17.97 3.61
C GLY A 289 4.83 -17.29 4.03
N PRO A 290 4.62 -16.99 5.33
CA PRO A 290 3.39 -16.38 5.81
C PRO A 290 3.06 -15.02 5.17
N GLN A 291 1.79 -14.63 5.15
CA GLN A 291 1.39 -13.32 4.64
C GLN A 291 2.05 -12.20 5.47
N GLY A 292 2.49 -11.13 4.80
CA GLY A 292 3.06 -9.96 5.47
C GLY A 292 4.52 -10.07 5.88
N THR A 293 5.26 -11.12 5.50
CA THR A 293 6.71 -11.28 5.79
C THR A 293 7.63 -10.52 4.83
N GLY A 294 7.08 -9.78 3.87
CA GLY A 294 7.87 -8.90 2.98
C GLY A 294 8.41 -9.58 1.71
N LYS A 295 7.86 -10.74 1.31
CA LYS A 295 8.27 -11.48 0.09
C LYS A 295 8.27 -10.62 -1.18
N THR A 296 7.20 -9.86 -1.43
CA THR A 296 7.08 -8.95 -2.57
C THR A 296 8.15 -7.85 -2.54
N ALA A 297 8.38 -7.25 -1.37
CA ALA A 297 9.42 -6.24 -1.19
C ALA A 297 10.82 -6.82 -1.43
N LEU A 298 11.07 -8.06 -0.97
CA LEU A 298 12.32 -8.78 -1.23
C LEU A 298 12.51 -9.06 -2.73
N ALA A 299 11.47 -9.56 -3.41
CA ALA A 299 11.50 -9.82 -4.85
C ALA A 299 11.77 -8.52 -5.64
N ALA A 300 11.06 -7.44 -5.32
CA ALA A 300 11.26 -6.14 -5.95
C ALA A 300 12.68 -5.60 -5.71
N THR A 301 13.25 -5.80 -4.51
CA THR A 301 14.62 -5.39 -4.19
C THR A 301 15.64 -6.13 -5.03
N VAL A 302 15.53 -7.46 -5.10
CA VAL A 302 16.42 -8.28 -5.93
C VAL A 302 16.29 -7.89 -7.40
N ALA A 303 15.07 -7.59 -7.86
CA ALA A 303 14.83 -7.16 -9.23
C ALA A 303 15.48 -5.80 -9.55
N ILE A 304 15.38 -4.81 -8.66
CA ILE A 304 16.04 -3.49 -8.81
C ILE A 304 17.57 -3.65 -8.75
N GLU A 305 18.08 -4.34 -7.72
CA GLU A 305 19.53 -4.54 -7.51
C GLU A 305 20.20 -5.36 -8.61
N SER A 306 19.44 -6.19 -9.33
CA SER A 306 19.97 -6.94 -10.48
C SER A 306 20.58 -6.03 -11.54
N GLY A 307 20.10 -4.79 -11.65
CA GLY A 307 20.51 -3.85 -12.68
C GLY A 307 20.20 -4.33 -14.11
N PHE A 308 19.36 -5.35 -14.26
CA PHE A 308 18.99 -5.90 -15.57
C PHE A 308 18.21 -4.86 -16.37
N PRO A 309 18.38 -4.84 -17.71
CA PRO A 309 17.66 -3.90 -18.56
C PRO A 309 16.14 -4.06 -18.41
N PHE A 310 15.59 -5.26 -18.60
CA PHE A 310 14.14 -5.43 -18.48
C PHE A 310 13.77 -5.96 -17.10
N VAL A 311 12.96 -5.21 -16.36
CA VAL A 311 12.33 -5.67 -15.11
C VAL A 311 10.83 -5.46 -15.22
N LYS A 312 10.02 -6.47 -14.89
CA LYS A 312 8.55 -6.33 -14.89
C LYS A 312 7.91 -7.12 -13.75
N VAL A 313 6.94 -6.50 -13.09
CA VAL A 313 6.08 -7.16 -12.11
C VAL A 313 4.78 -7.58 -12.79
N VAL A 314 4.39 -8.82 -12.56
CA VAL A 314 3.11 -9.40 -12.91
C VAL A 314 2.34 -9.54 -11.61
N SER A 315 1.42 -8.62 -11.36
CA SER A 315 0.56 -8.63 -10.16
C SER A 315 -0.91 -8.78 -10.58
N ALA A 316 -1.68 -9.51 -9.77
CA ALA A 316 -3.12 -9.63 -9.96
C ALA A 316 -3.84 -8.27 -9.85
N GLU A 317 -3.27 -7.31 -9.11
CA GLU A 317 -3.82 -5.96 -8.95
C GLU A 317 -3.93 -5.20 -10.28
N ALA A 318 -2.96 -5.38 -11.18
CA ALA A 318 -2.97 -4.77 -12.51
C ALA A 318 -3.94 -5.46 -13.49
N MET A 319 -4.50 -6.62 -13.11
CA MET A 319 -5.36 -7.46 -13.95
C MET A 319 -6.76 -7.65 -13.35
N VAL A 320 -7.16 -6.77 -12.43
CA VAL A 320 -8.50 -6.80 -11.83
C VAL A 320 -9.56 -6.62 -12.93
N GLY A 321 -10.55 -7.52 -12.94
CA GLY A 321 -11.63 -7.52 -13.93
C GLY A 321 -11.31 -8.22 -15.25
N TYR A 322 -10.11 -8.76 -15.42
CA TYR A 322 -9.74 -9.50 -16.63
C TYR A 322 -10.37 -10.90 -16.62
N SER A 323 -10.78 -11.38 -17.80
CA SER A 323 -11.11 -12.80 -17.99
C SER A 323 -9.86 -13.67 -17.93
N GLU A 324 -10.02 -14.98 -17.71
CA GLU A 324 -8.89 -15.93 -17.70
C GLU A 324 -8.04 -15.84 -18.98
N ALA A 325 -8.70 -15.74 -20.13
CA ALA A 325 -8.03 -15.61 -21.43
C ALA A 325 -7.22 -14.30 -21.53
N ALA A 326 -7.79 -13.18 -21.05
CA ALA A 326 -7.10 -11.89 -21.05
C ALA A 326 -5.89 -11.90 -20.09
N LYS A 327 -5.98 -12.57 -18.93
CA LYS A 327 -4.84 -12.79 -18.03
C LYS A 327 -3.74 -13.60 -18.72
N CYS A 328 -4.08 -14.73 -19.34
CA CYS A 328 -3.12 -15.58 -20.04
C CYS A 328 -2.40 -14.83 -21.17
N GLN A 329 -3.14 -14.04 -21.97
CA GLN A 329 -2.57 -13.21 -23.03
C GLN A 329 -1.63 -12.15 -22.47
N THR A 330 -2.00 -11.50 -21.37
CA THR A 330 -1.18 -10.45 -20.74
C THR A 330 0.10 -11.02 -20.16
N ILE A 331 0.02 -12.15 -19.43
CA ILE A 331 1.19 -12.85 -18.89
C ILE A 331 2.11 -13.31 -20.02
N SER A 332 1.56 -13.94 -21.05
CA SER A 332 2.35 -14.41 -22.21
C SER A 332 3.07 -13.25 -22.91
N LYS A 333 2.36 -12.12 -23.11
CA LYS A 333 2.95 -10.91 -23.69
C LYS A 333 4.12 -10.38 -22.85
N ILE A 334 4.03 -10.40 -21.52
CA ILE A 334 5.12 -9.94 -20.63
C ILE A 334 6.35 -10.83 -20.79
N PHE A 335 6.18 -12.16 -20.88
CA PHE A 335 7.29 -13.07 -21.14
C PHE A 335 7.90 -12.85 -22.53
N ASP A 336 7.06 -12.65 -23.55
CA ASP A 336 7.52 -12.37 -24.92
C ASP A 336 8.30 -11.05 -25.01
N ASP A 337 7.87 -10.02 -24.28
CA ASP A 337 8.61 -8.76 -24.14
C ASP A 337 9.93 -8.97 -23.38
N ALA A 338 9.95 -9.82 -22.36
CA ALA A 338 11.19 -10.16 -21.63
C ALA A 338 12.23 -10.86 -22.51
N TYR A 339 11.80 -11.67 -23.49
CA TYR A 339 12.71 -12.31 -24.45
C TYR A 339 13.35 -11.32 -25.43
N LYS A 340 12.76 -10.13 -25.62
CA LYS A 340 13.34 -9.06 -26.45
C LYS A 340 14.47 -8.31 -25.77
N SER A 341 14.69 -8.52 -24.47
CA SER A 341 15.86 -8.01 -23.73
C SER A 341 16.97 -9.06 -23.62
N PRO A 342 18.27 -8.68 -23.63
CA PRO A 342 19.37 -9.61 -23.39
C PRO A 342 19.34 -10.23 -21.98
N LEU A 343 19.01 -9.42 -20.97
CA LEU A 343 18.83 -9.84 -19.59
C LEU A 343 17.48 -9.32 -19.10
N SER A 344 16.69 -10.18 -18.46
CA SER A 344 15.36 -9.82 -17.96
C SER A 344 15.07 -10.42 -16.60
N VAL A 345 14.35 -9.66 -15.77
CA VAL A 345 13.76 -10.13 -14.51
C VAL A 345 12.25 -10.02 -14.60
N ILE A 346 11.54 -11.09 -14.29
CA ILE A 346 10.09 -11.10 -14.11
C ILE A 346 9.79 -11.42 -12.65
N VAL A 347 8.97 -10.59 -11.99
CA VAL A 347 8.44 -10.87 -10.66
C VAL A 347 6.98 -11.28 -10.80
N LEU A 348 6.65 -12.52 -10.46
CA LEU A 348 5.27 -13.01 -10.37
C LEU A 348 4.81 -12.81 -8.92
N ASP A 349 4.00 -11.78 -8.68
CA ASP A 349 3.56 -11.43 -7.34
C ASP A 349 2.24 -12.11 -6.97
N GLU A 350 2.22 -12.74 -5.79
CA GLU A 350 1.09 -13.46 -5.20
C GLU A 350 0.44 -14.43 -6.21
N ILE A 351 1.19 -15.47 -6.57
CA ILE A 351 0.78 -16.46 -7.59
C ILE A 351 -0.62 -17.02 -7.30
N GLU A 352 -0.96 -17.25 -6.03
CA GLU A 352 -2.29 -17.70 -5.63
C GLU A 352 -3.42 -16.75 -6.09
N ARG A 353 -3.18 -15.43 -6.11
CA ARG A 353 -4.14 -14.43 -6.61
C ARG A 353 -4.18 -14.36 -8.12
N LEU A 354 -3.04 -14.56 -8.79
CA LEU A 354 -3.00 -14.68 -10.25
C LEU A 354 -3.85 -15.86 -10.74
N LEU A 355 -3.84 -16.96 -9.99
CA LEU A 355 -4.63 -18.16 -10.22
C LEU A 355 -6.10 -18.04 -9.79
N ASP A 356 -6.55 -16.90 -9.24
CA ASP A 356 -7.88 -16.72 -8.64
C ASP A 356 -8.22 -17.81 -7.61
N TYR A 357 -7.23 -18.24 -6.82
CA TYR A 357 -7.41 -19.31 -5.85
C TYR A 357 -8.35 -18.89 -4.72
N VAL A 358 -9.33 -19.75 -4.42
CA VAL A 358 -10.24 -19.61 -3.29
C VAL A 358 -10.28 -20.91 -2.49
N ALA A 359 -10.00 -20.82 -1.19
CA ALA A 359 -9.93 -21.98 -0.29
C ALA A 359 -11.27 -22.71 -0.11
N ILE A 360 -12.41 -22.03 -0.31
CA ILE A 360 -13.75 -22.64 -0.21
C ILE A 360 -14.07 -23.37 -1.52
N GLY A 361 -13.91 -24.70 -1.51
CA GLY A 361 -14.23 -25.60 -2.62
C GLY A 361 -13.16 -25.62 -3.71
N PRO A 362 -11.87 -25.75 -3.33
CA PRO A 362 -10.67 -25.22 -4.01
C PRO A 362 -10.89 -24.88 -5.49
N ARG A 363 -11.33 -23.65 -5.75
CA ARG A 363 -11.49 -23.12 -7.10
C ARG A 363 -10.26 -22.32 -7.48
N PHE A 364 -9.78 -22.52 -8.70
CA PHE A 364 -8.69 -21.77 -9.30
C PHE A 364 -8.84 -21.81 -10.83
N SER A 365 -8.19 -20.88 -11.50
CA SER A 365 -8.14 -20.83 -12.96
C SER A 365 -7.11 -21.81 -13.50
N ASN A 366 -7.57 -22.97 -13.98
CA ASN A 366 -6.70 -23.96 -14.59
C ASN A 366 -6.02 -23.43 -15.88
N THR A 367 -6.70 -22.57 -16.63
CA THR A 367 -6.15 -21.96 -17.84
C THR A 367 -4.90 -21.13 -17.54
N VAL A 368 -4.95 -20.32 -16.47
CA VAL A 368 -3.81 -19.50 -16.03
C VAL A 368 -2.71 -20.40 -15.45
N LEU A 369 -3.07 -21.43 -14.69
CA LEU A 369 -2.14 -22.42 -14.14
C LEU A 369 -1.29 -23.08 -15.24
N GLN A 370 -1.94 -23.66 -16.24
CA GLN A 370 -1.23 -24.32 -17.35
C GLN A 370 -0.34 -23.35 -18.12
N THR A 371 -0.80 -22.11 -18.31
CA THR A 371 0.00 -21.06 -18.94
C THR A 371 1.28 -20.77 -18.15
N LEU A 372 1.19 -20.64 -16.82
CA LEU A 372 2.36 -20.42 -15.96
C LEU A 372 3.32 -21.62 -15.98
N LEU A 373 2.83 -22.85 -15.89
CA LEU A 373 3.66 -24.06 -15.94
C LEU A 373 4.47 -24.15 -17.24
N VAL A 374 3.89 -23.76 -18.37
CA VAL A 374 4.58 -23.71 -19.66
C VAL A 374 5.63 -22.60 -19.68
N LEU A 375 5.27 -21.39 -19.24
CA LEU A 375 6.17 -20.23 -19.27
C LEU A 375 7.36 -20.37 -18.32
N LEU A 376 7.18 -20.98 -17.15
CA LEU A 376 8.25 -21.24 -16.18
C LEU A 376 9.26 -22.31 -16.64
N LYS A 377 8.88 -23.17 -17.60
CA LYS A 377 9.76 -24.19 -18.20
C LYS A 377 10.33 -23.80 -19.56
N LYS A 378 9.73 -22.81 -20.25
CA LYS A 378 10.13 -22.38 -21.58
C LYS A 378 11.47 -21.64 -21.51
N ALA A 379 12.52 -22.24 -22.08
CA ALA A 379 13.81 -21.59 -22.19
C ALA A 379 13.74 -20.33 -23.08
N PRO A 380 14.41 -19.22 -22.71
CA PRO A 380 14.48 -18.04 -23.54
C PRO A 380 15.27 -18.32 -24.84
N PRO A 381 15.08 -17.53 -25.91
CA PRO A 381 15.85 -17.64 -27.15
C PRO A 381 17.36 -17.53 -26.93
N ALA A 382 18.15 -18.05 -27.88
CA ALA A 382 19.61 -18.06 -27.79
C ALA A 382 20.18 -16.65 -27.54
N GLY A 383 21.13 -16.56 -26.59
CA GLY A 383 21.76 -15.30 -26.19
C GLY A 383 20.91 -14.42 -25.27
N ARG A 384 19.70 -14.84 -24.87
CA ARG A 384 18.83 -14.14 -23.93
C ARG A 384 18.74 -14.91 -22.63
N ARG A 385 18.64 -14.18 -21.52
CA ARG A 385 18.61 -14.78 -20.18
C ARG A 385 17.52 -14.16 -19.33
N LEU A 386 16.83 -15.02 -18.59
CA LEU A 386 15.63 -14.68 -17.84
C LEU A 386 15.77 -15.17 -16.39
N PHE A 387 15.51 -14.27 -15.46
CA PHE A 387 15.37 -14.56 -14.05
C PHE A 387 13.91 -14.37 -13.65
N VAL A 388 13.27 -15.38 -13.07
CA VAL A 388 11.88 -15.28 -12.62
C VAL A 388 11.84 -15.44 -11.10
N ILE A 389 11.18 -14.51 -10.41
CA ILE A 389 10.94 -14.59 -8.96
C ILE A 389 9.43 -14.69 -8.74
N GLY A 390 8.94 -15.79 -8.19
CA GLY A 390 7.57 -15.96 -7.73
C GLY A 390 7.43 -15.63 -6.25
N THR A 391 6.32 -15.02 -5.84
CA THR A 391 5.96 -14.88 -4.42
C THR A 391 4.66 -15.62 -4.14
N THR A 392 4.59 -16.28 -2.98
CA THR A 392 3.36 -16.92 -2.53
C THR A 392 3.22 -16.89 -1.01
N SER A 393 1.99 -16.74 -0.53
CA SER A 393 1.65 -16.93 0.89
C SER A 393 1.13 -18.34 1.20
N LEU A 394 0.86 -19.16 0.18
CA LEU A 394 0.23 -20.48 0.30
C LEU A 394 1.11 -21.57 -0.34
N GLY A 395 2.33 -21.76 0.21
CA GLY A 395 3.31 -22.73 -0.32
C GLY A 395 2.74 -24.13 -0.51
N MET A 396 2.06 -24.68 0.52
CA MET A 396 1.44 -26.01 0.46
C MET A 396 0.45 -26.18 -0.70
N VAL A 397 -0.34 -25.15 -1.01
CA VAL A 397 -1.31 -25.20 -2.12
C VAL A 397 -0.58 -25.25 -3.46
N LEU A 398 0.49 -24.47 -3.62
CA LEU A 398 1.30 -24.48 -4.84
C LEU A 398 2.09 -25.79 -5.01
N GLU A 399 2.46 -26.46 -3.92
CA GLU A 399 3.04 -27.81 -3.95
C GLU A 399 2.01 -28.83 -4.45
N GLU A 400 0.77 -28.79 -3.94
CA GLU A 400 -0.33 -29.67 -4.40
C GLU A 400 -0.68 -29.45 -5.88
N MET A 401 -0.50 -28.23 -6.39
CA MET A 401 -0.73 -27.86 -7.80
C MET A 401 0.47 -28.13 -8.72
N ASP A 402 1.56 -28.71 -8.22
CA ASP A 402 2.82 -28.97 -8.93
C ASP A 402 3.51 -27.70 -9.49
N VAL A 403 3.08 -26.51 -9.05
CA VAL A 403 3.67 -25.23 -9.46
C VAL A 403 5.01 -25.04 -8.76
N ALA A 404 5.09 -25.35 -7.47
CA ALA A 404 6.31 -25.15 -6.68
C ALA A 404 7.50 -25.93 -7.25
N GLN A 405 7.28 -27.15 -7.77
CA GLN A 405 8.32 -28.00 -8.35
C GLN A 405 8.83 -27.48 -9.72
N THR A 406 8.09 -26.57 -10.37
CA THR A 406 8.57 -25.94 -11.60
C THR A 406 9.62 -24.86 -11.35
N PHE A 407 9.71 -24.37 -10.11
CA PHE A 407 10.77 -23.44 -9.72
C PHE A 407 12.08 -24.19 -9.46
N ASN A 408 13.20 -23.66 -9.93
CA ASN A 408 14.51 -24.28 -9.71
C ASN A 408 14.93 -24.23 -8.24
N VAL A 409 14.55 -23.16 -7.53
CA VAL A 409 14.89 -22.94 -6.12
C VAL A 409 13.66 -22.43 -5.39
N ALA A 410 13.28 -23.07 -4.28
CA ALA A 410 12.29 -22.54 -3.34
C ALA A 410 13.00 -22.04 -2.08
N MET A 411 12.61 -20.84 -1.62
CA MET A 411 13.20 -20.18 -0.47
C MET A 411 12.10 -19.74 0.50
N HIS A 412 12.27 -20.11 1.77
CA HIS A 412 11.29 -19.81 2.80
C HIS A 412 11.58 -18.48 3.52
N VAL A 413 10.64 -17.56 3.46
CA VAL A 413 10.65 -16.25 4.14
C VAL A 413 9.77 -16.33 5.38
N ALA A 414 10.39 -16.74 6.49
CA ALA A 414 9.73 -16.89 7.78
C ALA A 414 9.32 -15.54 8.40
N ALA A 415 8.40 -15.60 9.35
CA ALA A 415 8.10 -14.47 10.22
C ALA A 415 9.27 -14.14 11.17
N LEU A 416 9.24 -12.93 11.73
CA LEU A 416 10.32 -12.41 12.57
C LEU A 416 10.36 -13.15 13.91
N SER A 417 11.56 -13.55 14.31
CA SER A 417 11.84 -13.98 15.69
C SER A 417 12.00 -12.78 16.61
N SER A 418 11.90 -12.96 17.93
CA SER A 418 12.12 -11.90 18.92
C SER A 418 13.43 -11.12 18.72
N GLU A 419 14.54 -11.81 18.46
CA GLU A 419 15.85 -11.17 18.22
C GLU A 419 15.87 -10.35 16.91
N GLU A 420 15.20 -10.82 15.86
CA GLU A 420 15.12 -10.09 14.60
C GLU A 420 14.16 -8.90 14.70
N MET A 421 13.06 -9.03 15.45
CA MET A 421 12.16 -7.91 15.77
C MET A 421 12.92 -6.80 16.50
N LYS A 422 13.76 -7.18 17.46
CA LYS A 422 14.65 -6.25 18.16
C LYS A 422 15.57 -5.50 17.20
N SER A 423 16.19 -6.20 16.24
CA SER A 423 17.04 -5.59 15.22
C SER A 423 16.26 -4.61 14.31
N VAL A 424 15.05 -4.99 13.89
CA VAL A 424 14.18 -4.12 13.06
C VAL A 424 13.81 -2.85 13.81
N LEU A 425 13.31 -2.98 15.04
CA LEU A 425 12.87 -1.84 15.84
C LEU A 425 14.02 -0.89 16.18
N ALA A 426 15.22 -1.44 16.40
CA ALA A 426 16.42 -0.66 16.65
C ALA A 426 16.85 0.14 15.41
N GLN A 427 16.81 -0.46 14.21
CA GLN A 427 17.15 0.23 12.95
C GLN A 427 16.13 1.32 12.59
N LEU A 428 14.86 1.11 12.91
CA LEU A 428 13.80 2.10 12.69
C LEU A 428 13.83 3.27 13.69
N GLY A 429 14.72 3.22 14.68
CA GLY A 429 14.92 4.28 15.68
C GLY A 429 13.67 4.58 16.51
N ALA A 430 12.82 3.58 16.73
CA ALA A 430 11.49 3.80 17.30
C ALA A 430 11.42 3.82 18.83
N PHE A 431 12.37 3.20 19.52
CA PHE A 431 12.37 3.03 20.98
C PHE A 431 13.77 3.25 21.56
N SER A 432 13.84 3.70 22.83
CA SER A 432 15.09 3.67 23.60
C SER A 432 15.45 2.23 24.03
N GLY A 433 16.72 1.98 24.37
CA GLY A 433 17.23 0.61 24.57
C GLY A 433 16.51 -0.23 25.63
N GLN A 434 15.92 0.39 26.67
CA GLN A 434 15.11 -0.33 27.67
C GLN A 434 13.66 -0.56 27.20
N GLU A 435 13.06 0.41 26.51
CA GLU A 435 11.71 0.29 25.94
C GLU A 435 11.64 -0.76 24.83
N LEU A 436 12.73 -0.93 24.09
CA LEU A 436 12.85 -1.91 23.01
C LEU A 436 12.71 -3.35 23.51
N GLU A 437 13.32 -3.68 24.66
CA GLU A 437 13.20 -5.02 25.27
C GLU A 437 11.77 -5.29 25.74
N VAL A 438 11.14 -4.31 26.38
CA VAL A 438 9.74 -4.42 26.84
C VAL A 438 8.80 -4.58 25.64
N ALA A 439 8.99 -3.79 24.59
CA ALA A 439 8.16 -3.86 23.39
C ALA A 439 8.28 -5.22 22.68
N VAL A 440 9.47 -5.81 22.62
CA VAL A 440 9.68 -7.15 22.01
C VAL A 440 9.03 -8.25 22.85
N GLN A 441 8.98 -8.13 24.18
CA GLN A 441 8.30 -9.09 25.05
C GLN A 441 6.77 -9.06 24.91
N GLU A 442 6.19 -7.88 24.69
CA GLU A 442 4.75 -7.70 24.47
C GLU A 442 4.29 -8.18 23.07
N ILE A 443 5.19 -8.16 22.08
CA ILE A 443 4.89 -8.61 20.72
C ILE A 443 5.08 -10.12 20.61
N LYS A 444 4.01 -10.81 20.20
CA LYS A 444 4.02 -12.26 19.98
C LYS A 444 5.12 -12.67 19.01
N ASP A 445 5.89 -13.70 19.37
CA ASP A 445 6.90 -14.31 18.50
C ASP A 445 6.27 -14.84 17.20
N GLY A 446 7.01 -14.72 16.09
CA GLY A 446 6.49 -15.04 14.76
C GLY A 446 5.58 -13.96 14.16
N THR A 447 5.70 -12.70 14.57
CA THR A 447 4.96 -11.60 13.95
C THR A 447 5.56 -11.23 12.57
N PRO A 448 4.75 -11.11 11.50
CA PRO A 448 5.25 -10.68 10.18
C PRO A 448 5.70 -9.21 10.16
N ILE A 449 6.71 -8.89 9.34
CA ILE A 449 7.28 -7.53 9.29
C ILE A 449 6.27 -6.43 8.94
N LYS A 450 5.32 -6.67 8.00
CA LYS A 450 4.28 -5.68 7.68
C LYS A 450 3.37 -5.40 8.88
N LYS A 451 3.09 -6.43 9.69
CA LYS A 451 2.28 -6.27 10.91
C LYS A 451 3.07 -5.51 11.98
N LEU A 452 4.38 -5.78 12.10
CA LEU A 452 5.26 -5.03 13.01
C LEU A 452 5.32 -3.53 12.64
N LEU A 453 5.49 -3.20 11.36
CA LEU A 453 5.49 -1.81 10.89
C LEU A 453 4.15 -1.12 11.14
N LEU A 454 3.03 -1.81 10.90
CA LEU A 454 1.70 -1.28 11.22
C LEU A 454 1.55 -0.99 12.73
N LEU A 455 1.96 -1.93 13.59
CA LEU A 455 1.93 -1.74 15.05
C LEU A 455 2.82 -0.57 15.47
N LEU A 456 3.97 -0.40 14.84
CA LEU A 456 4.88 0.72 15.08
C LEU A 456 4.24 2.06 14.70
N ASP A 457 3.63 2.15 13.52
CA ASP A 457 2.99 3.38 13.05
C ASP A 457 1.77 3.73 13.91
N LEU A 458 0.97 2.74 14.30
CA LEU A 458 -0.13 2.92 15.26
C LEU A 458 0.40 3.42 16.61
N ALA A 459 1.50 2.86 17.11
CA ALA A 459 2.13 3.29 18.36
C ALA A 459 2.69 4.72 18.26
N ARG A 460 3.30 5.09 17.12
CA ARG A 460 3.80 6.45 16.86
C ARG A 460 2.69 7.48 16.78
N GLN A 461 1.57 7.15 16.16
CA GLN A 461 0.38 8.02 16.15
C GLN A 461 -0.22 8.16 17.55
N GLY A 462 -0.12 7.12 18.38
CA GLY A 462 -0.47 7.16 19.80
C GLY A 462 0.45 8.02 20.67
N GLN A 463 1.66 8.41 20.21
CA GLN A 463 2.56 9.26 21.02
C GLN A 463 2.13 10.73 21.14
N GLY A 464 1.09 11.15 20.41
CA GLY A 464 0.41 12.44 20.62
C GLY A 464 -0.84 12.37 21.50
N GLU A 465 -1.29 11.16 21.82
CA GLU A 465 -2.45 10.86 22.64
C GLU A 465 -2.02 9.85 23.71
N GLU A 466 -1.32 10.33 24.76
CA GLU A 466 -1.33 9.66 26.07
C GLU A 466 -2.75 9.71 26.67
N GLU A 467 -3.72 9.10 25.99
CA GLU A 467 -4.99 8.67 26.52
C GLU A 467 -5.19 7.21 26.08
N THR A 468 -4.63 6.30 26.88
CA THR A 468 -4.98 4.88 27.01
C THR A 468 -6.18 4.43 26.16
N ALA A 469 -5.92 3.94 24.94
CA ALA A 469 -6.93 3.34 24.10
C ALA A 469 -7.32 1.95 24.65
N VAL A 470 -8.36 1.92 25.46
CA VAL A 470 -9.15 0.69 25.67
C VAL A 470 -9.87 0.41 24.34
N PRO A 471 -9.91 -0.85 23.84
CA PRO A 471 -10.55 -1.15 22.56
C PRO A 471 -12.00 -0.63 22.54
N LEU A 472 -12.28 0.31 21.63
CA LEU A 472 -13.61 0.93 21.44
C LEU A 472 -14.74 -0.11 21.31
N ALA A 473 -14.43 -1.31 20.81
CA ALA A 473 -15.38 -2.42 20.67
C ALA A 473 -16.00 -2.91 21.99
N ASN A 474 -15.34 -2.73 23.14
CA ASN A 474 -15.86 -3.18 24.45
C ASN A 474 -16.65 -2.10 25.20
N MET A 475 -16.56 -0.83 24.78
CA MET A 475 -17.08 0.28 25.59
C MET A 475 -18.58 0.54 25.36
N GLU A 476 -19.07 0.37 24.12
CA GLU A 476 -20.52 0.39 23.86
C GLU A 476 -21.24 -0.77 24.56
N GLU A 477 -20.64 -1.97 24.55
CA GLU A 477 -21.18 -3.13 25.23
C GLU A 477 -21.22 -2.92 26.76
N TYR A 478 -20.14 -2.38 27.34
CA TYR A 478 -20.06 -2.01 28.75
C TYR A 478 -21.12 -0.96 29.14
N ASN A 479 -21.29 0.09 28.34
CA ASN A 479 -22.30 1.12 28.58
C ASN A 479 -23.73 0.56 28.46
N SER A 480 -23.97 -0.31 27.48
CA SER A 480 -25.26 -0.97 27.31
C SER A 480 -25.65 -1.86 28.49
N ARG A 481 -24.65 -2.48 29.16
CA ARG A 481 -24.86 -3.32 30.34
C ARG A 481 -25.43 -2.52 31.51
N TRP A 482 -24.89 -1.33 31.77
CA TRP A 482 -25.37 -0.48 32.86
C TRP A 482 -26.78 0.04 32.59
N GLU A 483 -27.08 0.44 31.36
CA GLU A 483 -28.44 0.86 30.98
C GLU A 483 -29.45 -0.30 31.11
N LYS A 484 -29.06 -1.54 30.78
CA LYS A 484 -29.89 -2.74 31.03
C LYS A 484 -30.11 -2.99 32.52
N ASN A 485 -29.09 -2.83 33.35
CA ASN A 485 -29.23 -3.01 34.80
C ASN A 485 -30.19 -2.00 35.43
N TRP A 486 -30.31 -0.78 34.91
CA TRP A 486 -31.21 0.24 35.44
C TRP A 486 -32.63 0.18 34.86
N LYS A 487 -32.82 -0.42 33.68
CA LYS A 487 -34.15 -0.67 33.11
C LYS A 487 -34.75 -1.94 33.69
N ALA A 488 -35.87 -1.82 34.39
CA ALA A 488 -36.68 -2.99 34.74
C ALA A 488 -37.28 -3.56 33.44
N GLY A 489 -36.89 -4.78 33.05
CA GLY A 489 -37.60 -5.53 32.03
C GLY A 489 -38.99 -5.96 32.51
N PRO A 490 -39.85 -6.46 31.61
CA PRO A 490 -41.16 -7.04 31.96
C PRO A 490 -41.09 -8.15 33.02
N ASP A 491 -39.92 -8.77 33.18
CA ASP A 491 -39.66 -9.87 34.12
C ASP A 491 -39.04 -9.39 35.47
N GLY A 492 -38.81 -8.09 35.67
CA GLY A 492 -38.37 -7.53 36.95
C GLY A 492 -36.91 -7.83 37.34
N ASP A 493 -36.03 -7.87 36.35
CA ASP A 493 -34.62 -8.28 36.34
C ASP A 493 -33.58 -7.14 36.51
N GLY A 494 -34.02 -5.88 36.58
CA GLY A 494 -33.15 -4.73 36.87
C GLY A 494 -32.70 -4.62 38.35
N LEU A 495 -31.77 -3.69 38.62
CA LEU A 495 -31.26 -3.34 39.95
C LEU A 495 -32.40 -2.88 40.88
N LYS A 496 -32.68 -3.66 41.92
CA LYS A 496 -33.67 -3.36 42.95
C LYS A 496 -33.03 -2.62 44.12
N GLN A 497 -33.79 -1.73 44.76
CA GLN A 497 -33.40 -1.11 46.03
C GLN A 497 -33.04 -2.20 47.06
N GLY A 498 -31.86 -2.08 47.69
CA GLY A 498 -31.36 -3.03 48.68
C GLY A 498 -30.48 -4.16 48.13
N GLN A 499 -30.17 -4.17 46.83
CA GLN A 499 -29.20 -5.09 46.22
C GLN A 499 -27.75 -4.59 46.36
N LEU A 500 -26.75 -5.41 45.96
CA LEU A 500 -25.32 -5.22 46.24
C LEU A 500 -24.75 -3.82 45.95
N PHE A 501 -25.31 -3.06 44.99
CA PHE A 501 -24.87 -1.70 44.61
C PHE A 501 -25.79 -0.57 45.10
N ASP A 502 -26.97 -0.90 45.64
CA ASP A 502 -27.97 0.08 46.07
C ASP A 502 -28.27 -0.11 47.57
N ALA A 503 -27.62 0.71 48.39
CA ALA A 503 -27.72 0.71 49.84
C ALA A 503 -29.02 1.34 50.38
N THR A 504 -29.93 1.80 49.52
CA THR A 504 -31.20 2.50 49.84
C THR A 504 -31.08 3.83 50.61
N LYS A 505 -29.89 4.16 51.10
CA LYS A 505 -29.54 5.37 51.84
C LYS A 505 -28.04 5.69 51.68
N SER A 506 -27.67 6.91 52.09
CA SER A 506 -26.27 7.35 52.18
C SER A 506 -25.48 6.51 53.17
N SER A 507 -24.16 6.44 52.99
CA SER A 507 -23.27 5.76 53.93
C SER A 507 -23.27 6.48 55.29
N ALA A 508 -23.50 5.74 56.39
CA ALA A 508 -23.41 6.30 57.74
C ALA A 508 -21.98 6.73 58.09
N ALA A 509 -20.97 6.11 57.46
CA ALA A 509 -19.58 6.53 57.58
C ALA A 509 -19.33 7.93 56.96
N LEU A 510 -20.00 8.25 55.84
CA LEU A 510 -19.94 9.58 55.25
C LEU A 510 -20.60 10.62 56.15
N GLU A 511 -21.78 10.32 56.69
CA GLU A 511 -22.47 11.21 57.64
C GLU A 511 -21.64 11.48 58.90
N ALA A 512 -21.00 10.44 59.45
CA ALA A 512 -20.11 10.56 60.59
C ALA A 512 -18.87 11.42 60.27
N LEU A 513 -18.26 11.24 59.09
CA LEU A 513 -17.11 12.04 58.65
C LEU A 513 -17.46 13.52 58.48
N ILE A 514 -18.63 13.83 57.94
CA ILE A 514 -19.14 15.20 57.82
C ILE A 514 -19.40 15.80 59.21
N ALA A 515 -19.99 15.03 60.13
CA ALA A 515 -20.31 15.49 61.48
C ALA A 515 -19.07 15.72 62.36
N ASP A 516 -18.05 14.86 62.24
CA ASP A 516 -16.75 15.01 62.93
C ASP A 516 -15.98 16.25 62.43
N GLY A 517 -16.19 16.61 61.16
CA GLY A 517 -15.69 17.83 60.56
C GLY A 517 -14.21 17.82 60.17
N SER A 518 -13.54 16.68 60.33
CA SER A 518 -12.17 16.43 59.88
C SER A 518 -11.98 16.69 58.38
N PHE A 519 -10.74 17.04 57.99
CA PHE A 519 -10.33 17.32 56.60
C PHE A 519 -11.16 18.42 55.91
N GLY A 520 -11.72 19.34 56.70
CA GLY A 520 -12.53 20.45 56.21
C GLY A 520 -13.93 20.03 55.74
N LEU A 521 -14.41 18.84 56.10
CA LEU A 521 -15.76 18.37 55.74
C LEU A 521 -16.84 18.88 56.71
N GLY A 522 -16.47 19.54 57.82
CA GLY A 522 -17.42 20.05 58.83
C GLY A 522 -18.10 21.37 58.47
N ASN A 523 -17.62 22.07 57.44
CA ASN A 523 -18.31 23.20 56.83
C ASN A 523 -18.15 23.11 55.31
N LEU A 524 -19.20 22.63 54.65
CA LEU A 524 -19.26 22.51 53.19
C LEU A 524 -19.75 23.79 52.50
N SER A 525 -20.05 24.86 53.27
CA SER A 525 -20.48 26.13 52.71
C SER A 525 -19.44 26.67 51.73
N GLY A 526 -19.88 26.90 50.49
CA GLY A 526 -19.03 27.38 49.41
C GLY A 526 -18.27 26.30 48.63
N LYS A 527 -18.29 25.04 49.08
CA LYS A 527 -17.54 23.93 48.44
C LYS A 527 -18.31 23.26 47.30
N ARG A 528 -17.58 22.85 46.27
CA ARG A 528 -18.06 22.07 45.12
C ARG A 528 -17.66 20.60 45.30
N ILE A 529 -18.62 19.70 45.08
CA ILE A 529 -18.44 18.27 45.35
C ILE A 529 -18.73 17.46 44.08
N PHE A 530 -17.91 16.43 43.84
CA PHE A 530 -18.03 15.57 42.67
C PHE A 530 -18.16 14.10 43.06
N VAL A 531 -19.18 13.43 42.51
CA VAL A 531 -19.52 12.03 42.82
C VAL A 531 -19.74 11.24 41.52
N PRO A 532 -18.75 10.50 41.01
CA PRO A 532 -18.93 9.63 39.85
C PRO A 532 -19.66 8.34 40.24
N GLY A 533 -20.52 7.83 39.35
CA GLY A 533 -21.33 6.64 39.61
C GLY A 533 -22.30 6.85 40.78
N CYS A 534 -22.98 8.01 40.82
CA CYS A 534 -23.78 8.40 41.97
C CYS A 534 -25.05 7.57 42.19
N GLY A 535 -25.40 6.66 41.28
CA GLY A 535 -26.57 5.80 41.36
C GLY A 535 -27.85 6.62 41.52
N ARG A 536 -28.63 6.35 42.59
CA ARG A 536 -29.88 7.09 42.89
C ARG A 536 -29.67 8.45 43.57
N GLY A 537 -28.43 8.89 43.77
CA GLY A 537 -28.13 10.22 44.29
C GLY A 537 -28.27 10.36 45.82
N TYR A 538 -28.19 9.27 46.59
CA TYR A 538 -28.29 9.31 48.05
C TYR A 538 -27.21 10.20 48.69
N ASP A 539 -25.94 10.00 48.32
CA ASP A 539 -24.82 10.76 48.89
C ASP A 539 -24.88 12.24 48.47
N LEU A 540 -25.43 12.55 47.29
CA LEU A 540 -25.62 13.94 46.84
C LEU A 540 -26.54 14.71 47.78
N VAL A 541 -27.65 14.09 48.18
CA VAL A 541 -28.60 14.69 49.12
C VAL A 541 -27.94 14.96 50.48
N THR A 542 -27.11 14.04 50.96
CA THR A 542 -26.34 14.19 52.21
C THR A 542 -25.41 15.39 52.14
N PHE A 543 -24.66 15.53 51.05
CA PHE A 543 -23.75 16.66 50.85
C PHE A 543 -24.47 18.01 50.78
N VAL A 544 -25.61 18.08 50.09
CA VAL A 544 -26.43 19.32 50.05
C VAL A 544 -26.98 19.67 51.43
N LYS A 545 -27.51 18.69 52.19
CA LYS A 545 -28.01 18.91 53.56
C LYS A 545 -26.91 19.37 54.52
N ALA A 546 -25.67 18.96 54.27
CA ALA A 546 -24.48 19.40 55.00
C ALA A 546 -23.97 20.80 54.56
N GLY A 547 -24.65 21.46 53.62
CA GLY A 547 -24.40 22.86 53.25
C GLY A 547 -23.48 23.07 52.04
N ALA A 548 -23.25 22.03 51.22
CA ALA A 548 -22.48 22.16 49.99
C ALA A 548 -23.08 23.22 49.04
N LYS A 549 -22.23 24.01 48.37
CA LYS A 549 -22.67 25.02 47.40
C LYS A 549 -23.20 24.37 46.13
N GLU A 550 -22.50 23.34 45.66
CA GLU A 550 -22.77 22.65 44.41
C GLU A 550 -22.31 21.20 44.54
N VAL A 551 -23.16 20.26 44.17
CA VAL A 551 -22.86 18.84 44.16
C VAL A 551 -23.20 18.28 42.78
N LEU A 552 -22.19 17.78 42.07
CA LEU A 552 -22.35 17.16 40.76
C LEU A 552 -22.23 15.64 40.86
N GLY A 553 -23.29 14.94 40.48
CA GLY A 553 -23.29 13.51 40.21
C GLY A 553 -23.06 13.23 38.74
N LEU A 554 -22.22 12.24 38.43
CA LEU A 554 -22.00 11.78 37.07
C LEU A 554 -22.48 10.33 36.92
N GLU A 555 -23.31 10.06 35.93
CA GLU A 555 -23.77 8.71 35.62
C GLU A 555 -23.68 8.36 34.13
N LEU A 556 -23.34 7.11 33.83
CA LEU A 556 -23.21 6.62 32.46
C LEU A 556 -24.59 6.29 31.85
N ALA A 557 -25.50 5.75 32.67
CA ALA A 557 -26.81 5.27 32.25
C ALA A 557 -27.87 6.39 32.31
N PRO A 558 -28.52 6.78 31.19
CA PRO A 558 -29.61 7.74 31.19
C PRO A 558 -30.73 7.39 32.18
N SER A 559 -31.04 6.10 32.34
CA SER A 559 -32.07 5.64 33.28
C SER A 559 -31.69 5.93 34.74
N ALA A 560 -30.40 5.81 35.09
CA ALA A 560 -29.91 6.15 36.44
C ALA A 560 -30.02 7.65 36.72
N VAL A 561 -29.68 8.49 35.74
CA VAL A 561 -29.79 9.96 35.82
C VAL A 561 -31.24 10.38 36.11
N SER A 562 -32.23 9.78 35.43
CA SER A 562 -33.65 10.08 35.66
C SER A 562 -34.06 9.75 37.10
N VAL A 563 -33.73 8.54 37.57
CA VAL A 563 -34.06 8.07 38.91
C VAL A 563 -33.39 8.93 39.99
N ALA A 564 -32.13 9.33 39.78
CA ALA A 564 -31.41 10.17 40.73
C ALA A 564 -32.05 11.56 40.85
N ASN A 565 -32.42 12.16 39.72
CA ASN A 565 -33.08 13.46 39.70
C ASN A 565 -34.46 13.41 40.37
N GLU A 566 -35.25 12.35 40.17
CA GLU A 566 -36.53 12.14 40.88
C GLU A 566 -36.33 12.05 42.39
N TYR A 567 -35.34 11.27 42.84
CA TYR A 567 -35.03 11.14 44.27
C TYR A 567 -34.58 12.46 44.87
N ILE A 568 -33.65 13.17 44.22
CA ILE A 568 -33.16 14.49 44.64
C ILE A 568 -34.30 15.49 44.76
N GLN A 569 -35.19 15.57 43.77
CA GLN A 569 -36.37 16.45 43.82
C GLN A 569 -37.29 16.11 44.99
N SER A 570 -37.51 14.82 45.27
CA SER A 570 -38.35 14.37 46.38
C SER A 570 -37.79 14.75 47.77
N GLN A 571 -36.46 14.79 47.91
CA GLN A 571 -35.79 15.00 49.19
C GLN A 571 -35.35 16.44 49.45
N LEU A 572 -35.04 17.20 48.39
CA LEU A 572 -34.40 18.52 48.50
C LEU A 572 -35.30 19.71 48.12
N ALA A 573 -36.56 19.52 47.72
CA ALA A 573 -37.55 20.58 47.45
C ALA A 573 -36.98 21.95 47.01
N SER A 574 -36.71 22.88 47.95
CA SER A 574 -36.20 24.24 47.72
C SER A 574 -34.68 24.36 47.45
N GLN A 575 -33.88 23.33 47.76
CA GLN A 575 -32.43 23.24 47.56
C GLN A 575 -32.04 22.32 46.39
N SER A 576 -33.02 21.83 45.62
CA SER A 576 -32.81 20.89 44.51
C SER A 576 -31.84 21.42 43.44
N SER A 577 -31.74 22.74 43.24
CA SER A 577 -30.79 23.35 42.30
C SER A 577 -29.32 23.24 42.72
N GLN A 578 -29.02 22.84 43.95
CA GLN A 578 -27.65 22.65 44.46
C GLN A 578 -27.08 21.28 44.11
N ALA A 579 -27.92 20.28 43.79
CA ALA A 579 -27.49 18.96 43.33
C ALA A 579 -27.90 18.73 41.88
N THR A 580 -26.92 18.50 41.01
CA THR A 580 -27.15 18.21 39.59
C THR A 580 -26.62 16.82 39.27
N VAL A 581 -27.38 16.02 38.52
CA VAL A 581 -26.90 14.75 37.96
C VAL A 581 -26.89 14.86 36.45
N ILE A 582 -25.74 14.66 35.83
CA ILE A 582 -25.59 14.69 34.37
C ILE A 582 -25.20 13.31 33.84
N GLN A 583 -25.63 13.04 32.61
CA GLN A 583 -25.15 11.88 31.87
C GLN A 583 -23.74 12.19 31.34
N GLY A 584 -22.77 11.33 31.62
CA GLY A 584 -21.42 11.51 31.12
C GLY A 584 -20.45 10.42 31.53
N ASP A 585 -19.28 10.42 30.89
CA ASP A 585 -18.19 9.50 31.21
C ASP A 585 -17.14 10.20 32.08
N PHE A 586 -16.87 9.62 33.25
CA PHE A 586 -15.91 10.13 34.22
C PHE A 586 -14.52 10.34 33.59
N PHE A 587 -14.10 9.43 32.70
CA PHE A 587 -12.78 9.48 32.10
C PHE A 587 -12.61 10.63 31.10
N THR A 588 -13.71 11.18 30.57
CA THR A 588 -13.70 12.32 29.63
C THR A 588 -14.31 13.60 30.22
N HIS A 589 -14.88 13.53 31.43
CA HIS A 589 -15.48 14.69 32.11
C HIS A 589 -14.51 15.85 32.28
N LYS A 590 -14.97 17.05 31.90
CA LYS A 590 -14.27 18.33 32.07
C LYS A 590 -15.16 19.26 32.89
N ASP A 591 -14.59 19.87 33.93
CA ASP A 591 -15.28 20.89 34.71
C ASP A 591 -15.39 22.18 33.89
N GLU A 592 -16.59 22.52 33.44
CA GLU A 592 -16.86 23.71 32.62
C GLU A 592 -16.41 25.02 33.29
N SER A 593 -16.42 25.06 34.63
CA SER A 593 -15.98 26.24 35.37
C SER A 593 -14.46 26.40 35.43
N SER A 594 -13.70 25.35 35.09
CA SER A 594 -12.24 25.25 35.23
C SER A 594 -11.71 25.53 36.66
N GLN A 595 -12.56 25.48 37.68
CA GLN A 595 -12.17 25.74 39.09
C GLN A 595 -11.71 24.46 39.81
N GLY A 596 -12.09 23.28 39.30
CA GLY A 596 -11.94 22.00 39.98
C GLY A 596 -12.89 21.86 41.17
N TYR A 597 -13.02 20.64 41.68
CA TYR A 597 -13.89 20.34 42.82
C TYR A 597 -13.10 20.33 44.14
N ASP A 598 -13.72 20.82 45.22
CA ASP A 598 -13.11 20.81 46.56
C ASP A 598 -13.02 19.40 47.14
N VAL A 599 -14.06 18.59 46.89
CA VAL A 599 -14.22 17.25 47.45
C VAL A 599 -14.68 16.29 46.36
N GLY A 600 -14.02 15.15 46.27
CA GLY A 600 -14.40 14.00 45.46
C GLY A 600 -14.85 12.88 46.37
N TYR A 601 -15.91 12.15 45.99
CA TYR A 601 -16.38 11.01 46.76
C TYR A 601 -16.60 9.81 45.85
N ASP A 602 -15.90 8.71 46.13
CA ASP A 602 -16.06 7.42 45.47
C ASP A 602 -16.47 6.37 46.49
N TYR A 603 -17.58 5.69 46.24
CA TYR A 603 -18.01 4.58 47.08
C TYR A 603 -17.99 3.24 46.32
N THR A 604 -18.80 3.12 45.28
CA THR A 604 -18.92 1.88 44.51
C THR A 604 -18.40 2.02 43.09
N PHE A 605 -17.81 3.16 42.73
CA PHE A 605 -17.45 3.45 41.35
C PHE A 605 -16.20 2.67 40.96
N LEU A 606 -15.10 2.74 41.72
CA LEU A 606 -13.88 1.99 41.37
C LEU A 606 -14.08 0.47 41.32
N CYS A 607 -14.85 -0.10 42.25
CA CYS A 607 -15.10 -1.55 42.27
C CYS A 607 -16.08 -2.02 41.20
N ALA A 608 -16.83 -1.10 40.60
CA ALA A 608 -17.68 -1.32 39.43
C ALA A 608 -16.93 -1.16 38.09
N LEU A 609 -15.68 -0.69 38.10
CA LEU A 609 -14.82 -0.54 36.91
C LEU A 609 -13.97 -1.78 36.63
N MET A 610 -13.88 -2.15 35.34
CA MET A 610 -13.03 -3.25 34.89
C MET A 610 -11.58 -3.01 35.36
N PRO A 611 -10.84 -4.06 35.78
CA PRO A 611 -9.47 -3.91 36.29
C PRO A 611 -8.54 -3.07 35.41
N GLU A 612 -8.70 -3.15 34.09
CA GLU A 612 -7.92 -2.44 33.08
C GLU A 612 -8.16 -0.92 33.09
N MET A 613 -9.34 -0.47 33.56
CA MET A 613 -9.71 0.95 33.61
C MET A 613 -9.22 1.66 34.89
N ARG A 614 -8.78 0.91 35.90
CA ARG A 614 -8.45 1.44 37.23
C ARG A 614 -7.24 2.36 37.24
N ALA A 615 -6.28 2.13 36.35
CA ALA A 615 -5.13 3.04 36.18
C ALA A 615 -5.59 4.44 35.75
N LYS A 616 -6.51 4.50 34.76
CA LYS A 616 -7.11 5.75 34.27
C LYS A 616 -7.95 6.45 35.34
N TRP A 617 -8.54 5.71 36.26
CA TRP A 617 -9.34 6.28 37.36
C TRP A 617 -8.49 7.18 38.28
N GLY A 618 -7.28 6.74 38.65
CA GLY A 618 -6.38 7.53 39.52
C GLY A 618 -5.94 8.83 38.87
N THR A 619 -5.55 8.79 37.59
CA THR A 619 -5.16 10.00 36.83
C THR A 619 -6.34 10.94 36.59
N SER A 620 -7.54 10.39 36.39
CA SER A 620 -8.75 11.19 36.16
C SER A 620 -9.16 11.96 37.41
N TRP A 621 -9.00 11.39 38.60
CA TRP A 621 -9.17 12.14 39.85
C TRP A 621 -8.19 13.29 39.95
N HIS A 622 -6.92 13.11 39.57
CA HIS A 622 -5.98 14.23 39.54
C HIS A 622 -6.47 15.36 38.62
N ARG A 623 -7.08 15.07 37.47
CA ARG A 623 -7.66 16.10 36.60
C ARG A 623 -8.82 16.84 37.26
N VAL A 624 -9.75 16.11 37.87
CA VAL A 624 -11.03 16.64 38.38
C VAL A 624 -10.85 17.54 39.63
N LEU A 625 -9.87 17.27 40.48
CA LEU A 625 -9.99 17.61 41.90
C LEU A 625 -9.41 18.92 42.45
N ARG A 626 -9.04 19.99 41.75
CA ARG A 626 -8.25 21.15 42.27
C ARG A 626 -7.01 20.85 43.20
N PRO A 627 -5.89 21.56 43.07
CA PRO A 627 -4.78 21.45 44.03
C PRO A 627 -5.23 21.64 45.49
N GLY A 628 -4.88 20.70 46.38
CA GLY A 628 -5.31 20.70 47.79
C GLY A 628 -6.75 20.24 48.07
N GLY A 629 -7.49 19.78 47.05
CA GLY A 629 -8.78 19.11 47.22
C GLY A 629 -8.67 17.74 47.88
N PHE A 630 -9.77 17.26 48.47
CA PHE A 630 -9.83 15.95 49.15
C PHE A 630 -10.63 14.92 48.37
N LEU A 631 -10.09 13.72 48.20
CA LEU A 631 -10.81 12.55 47.70
C LEU A 631 -11.14 11.64 48.89
N VAL A 632 -12.42 11.33 49.09
CA VAL A 632 -12.91 10.38 50.08
C VAL A 632 -13.31 9.10 49.35
N THR A 633 -12.71 7.97 49.73
CA THR A 633 -12.97 6.67 49.12
C THR A 633 -13.47 5.67 50.15
N LEU A 634 -14.64 5.09 49.93
CA LEU A 634 -15.10 3.92 50.65
C LEU A 634 -14.70 2.67 49.88
N ILE A 635 -13.70 1.97 50.41
CA ILE A 635 -13.07 0.80 49.80
C ILE A 635 -13.93 -0.43 50.11
N PHE A 636 -14.66 -0.90 49.10
CA PHE A 636 -15.54 -2.06 49.18
C PHE A 636 -15.63 -2.79 47.81
N PRO A 637 -15.75 -4.14 47.78
CA PRO A 637 -15.59 -5.08 48.87
C PRO A 637 -14.11 -5.42 49.12
N VAL A 638 -13.70 -5.40 50.38
CA VAL A 638 -12.41 -5.96 50.82
C VAL A 638 -12.63 -7.42 51.20
N ASP A 639 -12.35 -8.34 50.27
CA ASP A 639 -12.51 -9.78 50.51
C ASP A 639 -11.34 -10.58 49.93
N SER A 640 -10.67 -11.37 50.76
CA SER A 640 -9.54 -12.23 50.37
C SER A 640 -9.98 -13.55 49.72
N GLU A 641 -11.27 -13.91 49.83
CA GLU A 641 -11.79 -15.22 49.40
C GLU A 641 -12.69 -15.16 48.16
N MET A 642 -12.98 -13.98 47.59
CA MET A 642 -13.71 -13.90 46.34
C MET A 642 -12.82 -14.30 45.15
N GLU A 643 -13.21 -15.35 44.41
CA GLU A 643 -12.77 -15.53 43.02
C GLU A 643 -13.00 -14.22 42.25
N GLN A 644 -12.14 -13.85 41.29
CA GLN A 644 -12.23 -12.61 40.49
C GLN A 644 -13.47 -12.55 39.56
N LYS A 645 -14.67 -12.74 40.09
CA LYS A 645 -15.96 -12.64 39.41
C LYS A 645 -16.60 -11.31 39.81
N GLY A 646 -16.32 -10.25 39.06
CA GLY A 646 -17.00 -8.96 39.23
C GLY A 646 -18.22 -8.80 38.31
N PRO A 647 -18.94 -7.66 38.41
CA PRO A 647 -18.86 -6.59 39.43
C PRO A 647 -19.82 -6.84 40.62
N PRO A 648 -19.49 -6.41 41.86
CA PRO A 648 -18.30 -5.63 42.20
C PRO A 648 -17.06 -6.52 42.26
N TRP A 649 -15.97 -6.03 41.70
CA TRP A 649 -14.68 -6.70 41.82
C TRP A 649 -14.03 -6.36 43.17
N PRO A 650 -13.30 -7.29 43.81
CA PRO A 650 -12.61 -7.02 45.07
C PRO A 650 -11.55 -5.92 44.89
N VAL A 651 -11.42 -5.08 45.91
CA VAL A 651 -10.47 -3.97 46.00
C VAL A 651 -9.79 -3.95 47.37
N THR A 652 -8.57 -3.39 47.44
CA THR A 652 -7.80 -3.30 48.69
C THR A 652 -7.26 -1.89 48.91
N PRO A 653 -6.98 -1.47 50.15
CA PRO A 653 -6.28 -0.20 50.42
C PRO A 653 -4.95 -0.07 49.66
N GLU A 654 -4.22 -1.17 49.47
CA GLU A 654 -2.96 -1.21 48.73
C GLU A 654 -3.16 -0.89 47.25
N LEU A 655 -4.26 -1.38 46.63
CA LEU A 655 -4.63 -1.03 45.26
C LEU A 655 -4.84 0.49 45.13
N TYR A 656 -5.63 1.09 46.02
CA TYR A 656 -5.85 2.54 46.01
C TYR A 656 -4.54 3.33 46.20
N LYS A 657 -3.67 2.89 47.12
CA LYS A 657 -2.33 3.50 47.28
C LYS A 657 -1.52 3.42 45.98
N GLY A 658 -1.53 2.28 45.30
CA GLY A 658 -0.86 2.11 44.02
C GLY A 658 -1.38 3.04 42.92
N LEU A 659 -2.70 3.24 42.87
CA LEU A 659 -3.37 4.07 41.85
C LEU A 659 -3.23 5.58 42.10
N LEU A 660 -3.26 6.01 43.36
CA LEU A 660 -3.30 7.44 43.73
C LEU A 660 -1.94 8.01 44.14
N VAL A 661 -1.08 7.21 44.79
CA VAL A 661 0.24 7.65 45.24
C VAL A 661 1.29 7.40 44.16
N GLY A 662 1.29 6.19 43.55
CA GLY A 662 1.96 5.86 42.28
C GLY A 662 3.41 6.36 42.07
N LYS A 663 3.87 6.39 40.82
CA LYS A 663 5.19 6.96 40.45
C LYS A 663 5.24 8.49 40.53
N ASP A 664 4.08 9.15 40.43
CA ASP A 664 4.00 10.60 40.22
C ASP A 664 3.56 11.40 41.47
N GLY A 665 3.25 10.73 42.60
CA GLY A 665 2.97 11.40 43.88
C GLY A 665 1.71 12.28 43.88
N LEU A 666 0.74 12.02 43.00
CA LEU A 666 -0.40 12.90 42.72
C LEU A 666 -1.31 13.14 43.95
N PHE A 667 -1.38 12.18 44.86
CA PHE A 667 -2.16 12.27 46.10
C PHE A 667 -1.36 11.82 47.32
N LYS A 668 -1.68 12.42 48.47
CA LYS A 668 -1.16 12.04 49.78
C LYS A 668 -2.27 11.45 50.65
N LEU A 669 -2.06 10.24 51.17
CA LEU A 669 -2.98 9.62 52.12
C LEU A 669 -2.97 10.39 53.45
N LYS A 670 -4.16 10.78 53.95
CA LYS A 670 -4.37 11.52 55.20
C LYS A 670 -4.93 10.65 56.31
N SER A 671 -5.92 9.81 56.00
CA SER A 671 -6.47 8.83 56.91
C SER A 671 -6.84 7.55 56.15
N LEU A 672 -6.70 6.41 56.81
CA LEU A 672 -7.18 5.11 56.38
C LEU A 672 -7.69 4.38 57.63
N GLU A 673 -8.99 4.21 57.72
CA GLU A 673 -9.67 3.64 58.89
C GLU A 673 -10.62 2.54 58.46
N LYS A 674 -10.76 1.49 59.28
CA LYS A 674 -11.77 0.45 59.06
C LYS A 674 -13.14 1.02 59.44
N VAL A 675 -14.14 0.86 58.58
CA VAL A 675 -15.49 1.33 58.88
C VAL A 675 -16.08 0.48 60.02
N PRO A 676 -16.58 1.07 61.11
CA PRO A 676 -17.24 0.33 62.18
C PRO A 676 -18.43 -0.49 61.66
N ASP A 677 -18.67 -1.66 62.23
CA ASP A 677 -19.77 -2.54 61.79
C ASP A 677 -21.15 -1.87 61.88
N GLU A 678 -21.33 -0.99 62.87
CA GLU A 678 -22.55 -0.19 63.09
C GLU A 678 -22.77 0.89 62.01
N GLN A 679 -21.68 1.32 61.35
CA GLN A 679 -21.70 2.33 60.29
C GLN A 679 -21.62 1.72 58.88
N SER A 680 -21.37 0.41 58.79
CA SER A 680 -21.33 -0.34 57.55
C SER A 680 -22.74 -0.70 57.08
N HIS A 681 -22.94 -0.87 55.77
CA HIS A 681 -24.24 -1.34 55.27
C HIS A 681 -24.51 -2.79 55.72
N PRO A 682 -25.77 -3.20 56.00
CA PRO A 682 -26.12 -4.60 56.23
C PRO A 682 -25.56 -5.51 55.13
N GLY A 683 -24.74 -6.51 55.51
CA GLY A 683 -24.05 -7.41 54.58
C GLY A 683 -22.62 -6.99 54.18
N ARG A 684 -22.14 -5.81 54.60
CA ARG A 684 -20.79 -5.30 54.33
C ARG A 684 -19.92 -5.11 55.59
N ALA A 685 -20.50 -5.34 56.77
CA ALA A 685 -19.82 -5.25 58.06
C ALA A 685 -18.48 -6.02 58.04
N GLY A 686 -17.43 -5.37 58.56
CA GLY A 686 -16.07 -5.90 58.58
C GLY A 686 -15.32 -5.88 57.24
N LYS A 687 -15.94 -5.49 56.12
CA LYS A 687 -15.38 -5.55 54.75
C LYS A 687 -15.22 -4.18 54.07
N GLU A 688 -15.29 -3.10 54.84
CA GLU A 688 -15.22 -1.71 54.34
C GLU A 688 -14.10 -0.94 55.04
N TYR A 689 -13.33 -0.17 54.26
CA TYR A 689 -12.38 0.82 54.77
C TYR A 689 -12.73 2.19 54.20
N MET A 690 -12.52 3.24 54.98
CA MET A 690 -12.60 4.62 54.51
C MET A 690 -11.20 5.21 54.44
N ALA A 691 -10.88 5.83 53.31
CA ALA A 691 -9.63 6.54 53.13
C ALA A 691 -9.87 7.97 52.63
N VAL A 692 -9.05 8.90 53.12
CA VAL A 692 -9.07 10.30 52.71
C VAL A 692 -7.71 10.65 52.10
N TRP A 693 -7.73 11.19 50.89
CA TRP A 693 -6.55 11.53 50.11
C TRP A 693 -6.56 13.02 49.79
N GLU A 694 -5.42 13.68 49.89
CA GLU A 694 -5.26 15.10 49.52
C GLU A 694 -4.50 15.19 48.20
N ARG A 695 -5.09 15.86 47.22
CA ARG A 695 -4.45 16.13 45.93
C ARG A 695 -3.25 17.06 46.14
N GLN A 696 -2.08 16.63 45.69
CA GLN A 696 -0.87 17.46 45.72
C GLN A 696 -0.86 18.48 44.57
N ALA A 697 -0.02 19.51 44.70
CA ALA A 697 0.05 20.66 43.79
C ALA A 697 0.54 20.30 42.38
#